data_AF-A0A0J6ZGU6-F1
#
_entry.id   AF-A0A0J6ZGU6-F1
#
_cell.length_a   1.000
_cell.length_b   1.000
_cell.length_c   1.000
_cell.angle_alpha   90.00
_cell.angle_beta   90.00
_cell.angle_gamma   90.00
#
_symmetry.space_group_name_H-M   'P 1'
#
loop_
_entity.id
_entity.type
_entity.pdbx_description
1 polymer ?
#
loop_
_entity_poly.entity_id
_entity_poly.type
_entity_poly.pdbx_seq_one_letter_code
_entity_poly.pdbx_strand_id
1 'polypeptide(L)'
;MTGASCIGRVGGLAVALGIGLAVSSGLAVASADTGADSSQASGAAERDTARPFARIANRNRHETRATEGAEPARQPGRRARVSVDDDPTGAETEPPARRTPKRPEGAGPAAWLTAAAARRELGTDAEPDSPVRTHADPVDAVVFTPIHTLAQAWITSDVGLVVDTSINRVFRSYVIGNGTAGTADHPDGGDGGWLLGDGGAGWNSTIAGVSGGRGGSAGGFGVGGRGGEGGAGADGGAGGSGGTVMGVGGAGGRGGQGSDALAGGAGGSGGAGRGFLLGIGGVGGDGGAGSGLPALGGAGGTAGRVGSHGAVGRPGGALTTPTRGTLPPLGTTGTWVTNGDGQVVLLHGLNEVYKIAPYTPAASGFGDDDAAFLAANGFNVVRLGVIWSAIEPEPGVYDAAYLDSIEQTVQTLAAHGIHTVLDMHQDNYSEAFQGEGAPDWATQDGGLPNPSNGFPGNYFTNPAQWNAWDMFWDNASAPDGRGLSDHFALTWQQVAARFSGNTDVVGYEIINEPWPGSQWLRAALGNDFFGRQQLTPLYNQVIAAIRSVDPTTTVYVEPPNPGVSEIPMVLSLHVSLGPVDDPNTVLSYHGYCGGLTPICGFIANRMGTAAQRYAKRHDMPALLTEFGATDDLTILAHEMAGAQDRLLGWIEWAYSGVGDVTGSPDTEWLVRDPALPPAGDNVDSAKLALLAQPYPQVISGVPQSWSFTDDTMTLRYSTRKADGTGDFVAGSQTVIAVPQIAFLAGYSVAVTGGHVVSAPGAPVLLIASDAGAKSVEVVVTGVAARTPAGTGGNVVG
;
A
#
# COMPACT_ATOMS: atom_id res chain seq x y z
N MET A 1 12.70 36.99 18.68
CA MET A 1 12.80 37.45 17.28
C MET A 1 11.58 36.91 16.55
N THR A 2 10.85 37.78 15.86
CA THR A 2 9.41 37.67 15.57
C THR A 2 9.08 36.83 14.34
N GLY A 3 7.94 36.11 14.39
CA GLY A 3 7.46 35.14 13.39
C GLY A 3 7.22 35.66 11.97
N ALA A 4 7.37 36.96 11.72
CA ALA A 4 7.27 37.55 10.37
C ALA A 4 8.44 37.16 9.44
N SER A 5 9.62 36.82 10.00
CA SER A 5 10.77 36.40 9.19
C SER A 5 10.68 34.96 8.67
N CYS A 6 9.80 34.13 9.24
CA CYS A 6 9.59 32.75 8.77
C CYS A 6 8.63 32.70 7.58
N ILE A 7 7.58 33.54 7.59
CA ILE A 7 6.56 33.59 6.53
C ILE A 7 7.17 34.06 5.19
N GLY A 8 8.10 35.03 5.22
CA GLY A 8 8.79 35.50 4.01
C GLY A 8 9.75 34.49 3.37
N ARG A 9 10.28 33.53 4.15
CA ARG A 9 11.14 32.45 3.64
C ARG A 9 10.34 31.26 3.12
N VAL A 10 9.16 31.01 3.69
CA VAL A 10 8.19 30.00 3.21
C VAL A 10 7.65 30.37 1.83
N GLY A 11 7.34 31.65 1.58
CA GLY A 11 6.89 32.12 0.26
C GLY A 11 7.97 32.02 -0.82
N GLY A 12 9.25 32.26 -0.48
CA GLY A 12 10.36 32.16 -1.43
C GLY A 12 10.67 30.72 -1.86
N LEU A 13 10.53 29.74 -0.95
CA LEU A 13 10.76 28.33 -1.25
C LEU A 13 9.60 27.72 -2.06
N ALA A 14 8.35 28.09 -1.76
CA ALA A 14 7.19 27.66 -2.53
C ALA A 14 7.22 28.19 -3.98
N VAL A 15 7.72 29.41 -4.21
CA VAL A 15 7.91 29.98 -5.55
C VAL A 15 9.07 29.29 -6.29
N ALA A 16 10.13 28.88 -5.58
CA ALA A 16 11.25 28.14 -6.16
C ALA A 16 10.91 26.67 -6.50
N LEU A 17 9.94 26.07 -5.81
CA LEU A 17 9.42 24.71 -6.03
C LEU A 17 8.22 24.68 -7.00
N GLY A 18 8.01 25.71 -7.82
CA GLY A 18 6.97 25.69 -8.86
C GLY A 18 5.53 25.97 -8.40
N ILE A 19 5.26 26.25 -7.12
CA ILE A 19 3.91 26.58 -6.62
C ILE A 19 3.52 28.03 -6.97
N GLY A 20 4.48 28.87 -7.36
CA GLY A 20 4.31 30.31 -7.58
C GLY A 20 3.44 30.73 -8.77
N LEU A 21 3.06 29.84 -9.68
CA LEU A 21 2.25 30.18 -10.86
C LEU A 21 0.73 30.00 -10.66
N ALA A 22 0.28 29.40 -9.55
CA ALA A 22 -1.15 29.15 -9.29
C ALA A 22 -1.82 30.18 -8.34
N VAL A 23 -1.06 31.09 -7.72
CA VAL A 23 -1.60 32.02 -6.71
C VAL A 23 -2.09 33.35 -7.32
N SER A 24 -1.83 33.62 -8.61
CA SER A 24 -2.19 34.89 -9.26
C SER A 24 -3.53 34.91 -10.02
N SER A 25 -4.29 33.80 -10.08
CA SER A 25 -5.58 33.74 -10.78
C SER A 25 -6.82 33.64 -9.86
N GLY A 26 -6.67 33.76 -8.54
CA GLY A 26 -7.76 33.64 -7.57
C GLY A 26 -8.40 34.95 -7.07
N LEU A 27 -7.98 36.12 -7.54
CA LEU A 27 -8.49 37.42 -7.08
C LEU A 27 -8.91 38.33 -8.23
N ALA A 28 -10.00 37.99 -8.92
CA ALA A 28 -10.77 38.94 -9.72
C ALA A 28 -12.19 38.43 -10.03
N VAL A 29 -13.10 38.46 -9.06
CA VAL A 29 -14.54 38.56 -9.35
C VAL A 29 -15.16 39.58 -8.41
N ALA A 30 -15.33 40.81 -8.92
CA ALA A 30 -16.40 41.74 -8.51
C ALA A 30 -16.43 42.96 -9.45
N SER A 31 -17.31 42.93 -10.46
CA SER A 31 -18.29 43.99 -10.78
C SER A 31 -18.83 43.81 -12.20
N ALA A 32 -20.15 43.81 -12.31
CA ALA A 32 -20.96 43.94 -13.53
C ALA A 32 -20.56 45.21 -14.32
N ASP A 33 -20.89 45.46 -15.60
CA ASP A 33 -22.20 45.34 -16.25
C ASP A 33 -22.11 45.79 -17.75
N THR A 34 -23.14 45.49 -18.54
CA THR A 34 -23.58 46.08 -19.84
C THR A 34 -22.93 45.75 -21.21
N GLY A 35 -23.80 45.28 -22.13
CA GLY A 35 -23.91 45.66 -23.56
C GLY A 35 -22.99 44.96 -24.57
N ALA A 36 -23.45 44.05 -25.45
CA ALA A 36 -24.32 44.22 -26.63
C ALA A 36 -23.53 44.17 -27.97
N ASP A 37 -24.09 43.38 -28.92
CA ASP A 37 -23.86 43.35 -30.38
C ASP A 37 -22.49 42.88 -30.92
N SER A 38 -22.35 42.20 -32.06
CA SER A 38 -23.22 41.49 -33.01
C SER A 38 -22.31 40.90 -34.12
N SER A 39 -22.69 39.77 -34.75
CA SER A 39 -22.52 39.35 -36.18
C SER A 39 -21.17 39.59 -36.92
N GLN A 40 -20.64 38.75 -37.82
CA GLN A 40 -21.23 37.84 -38.81
C GLN A 40 -20.09 37.08 -39.57
N ALA A 41 -20.37 35.83 -39.97
CA ALA A 41 -20.06 35.12 -41.25
C ALA A 41 -18.76 35.43 -42.04
N SER A 42 -18.01 34.51 -42.67
CA SER A 42 -18.38 33.28 -43.41
C SER A 42 -17.11 32.56 -43.94
N GLY A 43 -17.23 31.26 -44.25
CA GLY A 43 -16.50 30.64 -45.37
C GLY A 43 -16.12 29.16 -45.19
N ALA A 44 -16.84 28.29 -45.91
CA ALA A 44 -16.83 26.82 -45.87
C ALA A 44 -15.59 26.10 -46.44
N ALA A 45 -15.38 24.85 -46.02
CA ALA A 45 -15.40 23.66 -46.91
C ALA A 45 -15.37 22.34 -46.11
N GLU A 46 -16.34 21.47 -46.42
CA GLU A 46 -16.59 20.11 -45.91
C GLU A 46 -15.51 19.08 -46.29
N ARG A 47 -15.34 18.05 -45.43
CA ARG A 47 -15.35 16.63 -45.85
C ARG A 47 -15.96 15.77 -44.74
N ASP A 48 -17.02 15.07 -45.12
CA ASP A 48 -17.78 14.11 -44.32
C ASP A 48 -17.61 12.72 -44.94
N THR A 49 -17.31 11.70 -44.12
CA THR A 49 -17.56 10.29 -44.45
C THR A 49 -17.75 9.50 -43.16
N ALA A 50 -19.02 9.30 -42.79
CA ALA A 50 -19.47 8.25 -41.88
C ALA A 50 -19.92 6.99 -42.65
N ARG A 51 -19.87 5.81 -41.99
CA ARG A 51 -20.80 4.64 -42.02
C ARG A 51 -20.07 3.29 -41.82
N PRO A 52 -20.75 2.17 -41.49
CA PRO A 52 -21.86 1.99 -40.53
C PRO A 52 -21.82 0.65 -39.73
N PHE A 53 -22.73 0.53 -38.75
CA PHE A 53 -23.18 -0.71 -38.09
C PHE A 53 -23.89 -1.70 -39.04
N ALA A 54 -23.77 -3.00 -38.77
CA ALA A 54 -24.60 -4.06 -39.36
C ALA A 54 -25.20 -4.99 -38.28
N ARG A 55 -26.54 -5.09 -38.28
CA ARG A 55 -27.34 -6.18 -37.67
C ARG A 55 -27.52 -7.29 -38.69
N ILE A 56 -27.42 -8.55 -38.25
CA ILE A 56 -27.99 -9.69 -38.98
C ILE A 56 -28.79 -10.57 -37.99
N ALA A 57 -30.05 -10.80 -38.34
CA ALA A 57 -30.85 -11.91 -37.85
C ALA A 57 -31.55 -12.54 -39.05
N ASN A 58 -31.45 -13.87 -39.22
CA ASN A 58 -32.65 -14.69 -39.47
C ASN A 58 -32.43 -16.20 -39.29
N ARG A 59 -33.55 -16.85 -38.96
CA ARG A 59 -33.83 -18.26 -38.63
C ARG A 59 -33.55 -19.28 -39.74
N ASN A 60 -33.36 -20.56 -39.35
CA ASN A 60 -34.27 -21.66 -39.73
C ASN A 60 -34.16 -22.92 -38.83
N ARG A 61 -35.30 -23.60 -38.68
CA ARG A 61 -35.58 -24.86 -37.93
C ARG A 61 -35.30 -26.11 -38.79
N HIS A 62 -34.96 -27.24 -38.17
CA HIS A 62 -35.83 -28.43 -37.97
C HIS A 62 -35.08 -29.62 -37.33
N GLU A 63 -35.72 -30.26 -36.32
CA GLU A 63 -35.80 -31.71 -35.99
C GLU A 63 -34.50 -32.55 -35.79
N THR A 64 -34.32 -33.50 -34.87
CA THR A 64 -35.22 -34.32 -34.02
C THR A 64 -34.36 -35.15 -33.01
N ARG A 65 -34.97 -35.54 -31.88
CA ARG A 65 -34.84 -36.82 -31.11
C ARG A 65 -33.71 -37.04 -30.06
N ALA A 66 -34.15 -36.98 -28.80
CA ALA A 66 -34.02 -37.93 -27.68
C ALA A 66 -32.77 -38.82 -27.51
N THR A 67 -32.21 -38.80 -26.29
CA THR A 67 -32.24 -39.94 -25.34
C THR A 67 -31.73 -39.53 -23.95
N GLU A 68 -32.59 -39.70 -22.94
CA GLU A 68 -32.21 -39.93 -21.54
C GLU A 68 -31.75 -41.39 -21.37
N GLY A 69 -30.94 -41.68 -20.34
CA GLY A 69 -30.88 -43.04 -19.78
C GLY A 69 -29.57 -43.49 -19.13
N ALA A 70 -29.40 -43.09 -17.86
CA ALA A 70 -28.98 -43.91 -16.69
C ALA A 70 -27.85 -44.97 -16.76
N GLU A 71 -26.88 -44.76 -15.85
CA GLU A 71 -26.15 -45.71 -14.98
C GLU A 71 -25.38 -46.91 -15.58
N PRO A 72 -24.23 -47.30 -14.99
CA PRO A 72 -24.36 -48.28 -13.90
C PRO A 72 -23.28 -48.27 -12.78
N ALA A 73 -23.69 -48.91 -11.69
CA ALA A 73 -22.92 -49.85 -10.85
C ALA A 73 -22.04 -49.31 -9.69
N ARG A 74 -22.63 -49.44 -8.49
CA ARG A 74 -21.94 -49.81 -7.24
C ARG A 74 -21.27 -51.18 -7.36
N GLN A 75 -20.09 -51.35 -6.74
CA GLN A 75 -19.72 -52.54 -5.94
C GLN A 75 -18.45 -52.30 -5.09
N PRO A 76 -18.16 -53.13 -4.05
CA PRO A 76 -17.82 -52.64 -2.72
C PRO A 76 -16.46 -53.08 -2.17
N GLY A 77 -16.05 -52.43 -1.08
CA GLY A 77 -15.37 -53.10 0.04
C GLY A 77 -13.89 -52.76 0.24
N ARG A 78 -13.57 -52.26 1.44
CA ARG A 78 -12.75 -52.99 2.43
C ARG A 78 -12.65 -52.20 3.74
N ARG A 79 -13.25 -52.76 4.80
CA ARG A 79 -12.83 -52.53 6.18
C ARG A 79 -11.61 -53.41 6.45
N ALA A 80 -10.58 -52.82 7.03
CA ALA A 80 -9.64 -53.53 7.90
C ALA A 80 -9.54 -52.74 9.21
N ARG A 81 -9.72 -53.47 10.30
CA ARG A 81 -9.66 -53.06 11.71
C ARG A 81 -8.37 -53.65 12.28
N VAL A 82 -7.76 -52.98 13.27
CA VAL A 82 -6.99 -53.49 14.44
C VAL A 82 -6.18 -52.27 14.96
N SER A 83 -6.48 -51.60 16.09
CA SER A 83 -6.40 -51.96 17.54
C SER A 83 -4.95 -52.29 17.95
N VAL A 84 -4.33 -51.89 19.06
CA VAL A 84 -4.64 -51.56 20.46
C VAL A 84 -3.40 -50.73 20.96
N ASP A 85 -3.44 -49.86 21.97
CA ASP A 85 -2.99 -50.18 23.35
C ASP A 85 -3.19 -49.02 24.35
N ASP A 86 -3.52 -49.44 25.57
CA ASP A 86 -3.96 -48.81 26.83
C ASP A 86 -2.88 -47.95 27.57
N ASP A 87 -3.19 -46.77 28.14
CA ASP A 87 -3.49 -46.44 29.58
C ASP A 87 -2.21 -46.22 30.46
N PRO A 88 -2.16 -45.61 31.68
CA PRO A 88 -3.12 -44.80 32.47
C PRO A 88 -2.54 -43.50 33.12
N THR A 89 -3.40 -42.83 33.91
CA THR A 89 -3.15 -41.93 35.07
C THR A 89 -3.50 -40.44 34.91
N GLY A 90 -4.81 -40.14 34.94
CA GLY A 90 -5.32 -38.81 35.31
C GLY A 90 -5.89 -38.86 36.73
N ALA A 91 -5.16 -38.32 37.71
CA ALA A 91 -5.70 -38.05 39.03
C ALA A 91 -6.62 -36.82 38.96
N GLU A 92 -7.85 -36.98 39.44
CA GLU A 92 -8.78 -35.88 39.70
C GLU A 92 -8.20 -34.94 40.77
N THR A 93 -8.11 -33.66 40.46
CA THR A 93 -8.04 -32.60 41.46
C THR A 93 -9.15 -31.59 41.19
N GLU A 94 -10.08 -31.46 42.13
CA GLU A 94 -11.13 -30.43 42.14
C GLU A 94 -10.55 -29.02 41.94
N PRO A 95 -11.24 -28.11 41.22
CA PRO A 95 -10.84 -26.72 41.13
C PRO A 95 -11.13 -25.98 42.44
N PRO A 96 -10.24 -25.09 42.92
CA PRO A 96 -10.42 -24.39 44.18
C PRO A 96 -11.54 -23.35 44.08
N ALA A 97 -12.29 -23.21 45.18
CA ALA A 97 -13.41 -22.28 45.33
C ALA A 97 -13.07 -20.85 44.88
N ARG A 98 -13.95 -20.28 44.03
CA ARG A 98 -13.91 -18.87 43.57
C ARG A 98 -13.82 -17.92 44.77
N ARG A 99 -12.72 -17.18 44.88
CA ARG A 99 -12.64 -16.00 45.75
C ARG A 99 -13.41 -14.85 45.11
N THR A 100 -14.52 -14.45 45.72
CA THR A 100 -15.18 -13.17 45.43
C THR A 100 -14.25 -12.00 45.76
N PRO A 101 -14.09 -11.00 44.87
CA PRO A 101 -13.19 -9.88 45.12
C PRO A 101 -13.73 -9.00 46.25
N LYS A 102 -12.85 -8.59 47.18
CA LYS A 102 -13.18 -7.62 48.22
C LYS A 102 -13.27 -6.21 47.62
N ARG A 103 -14.27 -5.46 48.09
CA ARG A 103 -14.47 -4.03 47.84
C ARG A 103 -13.19 -3.24 48.19
N PRO A 104 -12.63 -2.41 47.30
CA PRO A 104 -11.60 -1.46 47.69
C PRO A 104 -12.23 -0.37 48.56
N GLU A 105 -11.64 -0.09 49.71
CA GLU A 105 -12.07 1.00 50.58
C GLU A 105 -11.90 2.34 49.86
N GLY A 106 -12.98 3.13 49.78
CA GLY A 106 -12.96 4.50 49.25
C GLY A 106 -13.74 4.76 47.96
N ALA A 107 -14.22 3.72 47.24
CA ALA A 107 -15.04 3.95 46.05
C ALA A 107 -16.53 4.20 46.40
N GLY A 108 -17.06 5.33 45.94
CA GLY A 108 -18.47 5.70 46.10
C GLY A 108 -19.43 4.83 45.28
N PRO A 109 -20.72 4.73 45.67
CA PRO A 109 -21.69 3.82 45.06
C PRO A 109 -21.87 3.98 43.54
N ALA A 110 -21.71 5.21 43.03
CA ALA A 110 -21.88 5.53 41.61
C ALA A 110 -20.77 4.96 40.71
N ALA A 111 -19.52 4.88 41.21
CA ALA A 111 -18.37 4.39 40.44
C ALA A 111 -18.39 2.86 40.24
N TRP A 112 -19.06 2.13 41.13
CA TRP A 112 -19.24 0.69 41.02
C TRP A 112 -20.41 0.31 40.10
N LEU A 113 -21.46 1.14 40.05
CA LEU A 113 -22.59 0.94 39.15
C LEU A 113 -22.20 1.18 37.67
N THR A 114 -21.36 2.18 37.38
CA THR A 114 -20.80 2.39 36.03
C THR A 114 -19.85 1.27 35.61
N ALA A 115 -18.99 0.78 36.51
CA ALA A 115 -18.09 -0.35 36.21
C ALA A 115 -18.83 -1.69 36.03
N ALA A 116 -19.97 -1.88 36.71
CA ALA A 116 -20.81 -3.07 36.55
C ALA A 116 -21.71 -3.00 35.31
N ALA A 117 -22.17 -1.81 34.91
CA ALA A 117 -22.90 -1.59 33.66
C ALA A 117 -22.01 -1.80 32.42
N ALA A 118 -20.78 -1.25 32.43
CA ALA A 118 -19.80 -1.46 31.36
C ALA A 118 -19.39 -2.92 31.16
N ARG A 119 -19.44 -3.74 32.22
CA ARG A 119 -19.17 -5.20 32.14
C ARG A 119 -20.37 -6.04 31.71
N ARG A 120 -21.58 -5.47 31.69
CA ARG A 120 -22.81 -6.20 31.30
C ARG A 120 -23.15 -6.02 29.82
N GLU A 121 -22.65 -4.95 29.18
CA GLU A 121 -22.75 -4.73 27.73
C GLU A 121 -21.63 -5.41 26.93
N LEU A 122 -20.49 -5.71 27.57
CA LEU A 122 -19.47 -6.61 27.03
C LEU A 122 -19.85 -8.06 27.38
N GLY A 123 -20.68 -8.67 26.53
CA GLY A 123 -21.18 -10.04 26.71
C GLY A 123 -20.08 -11.03 27.10
N THR A 124 -20.27 -11.71 28.23
CA THR A 124 -19.43 -12.85 28.62
C THR A 124 -19.83 -14.06 27.79
N ASP A 125 -19.04 -14.37 26.77
CA ASP A 125 -18.67 -15.73 26.31
C ASP A 125 -17.53 -15.61 25.26
N ALA A 126 -16.50 -14.82 25.59
CA ALA A 126 -15.25 -14.81 24.83
C ALA A 126 -14.22 -15.67 25.58
N GLU A 127 -13.73 -16.73 24.95
CA GLU A 127 -12.44 -17.32 25.32
C GLU A 127 -11.33 -16.25 25.19
N PRO A 128 -10.26 -16.33 26.01
CA PRO A 128 -9.27 -15.29 26.06
C PRO A 128 -8.23 -15.48 24.95
N ASP A 129 -8.50 -14.93 23.77
CA ASP A 129 -7.45 -14.67 22.78
C ASP A 129 -6.86 -13.26 22.95
N SER A 130 -5.54 -13.21 22.72
CA SER A 130 -4.55 -12.13 22.83
C SER A 130 -5.03 -10.66 22.73
N PRO A 131 -4.36 -9.73 23.44
CA PRO A 131 -4.84 -8.36 23.59
C PRO A 131 -4.71 -7.57 22.28
N VAL A 132 -5.82 -7.43 21.55
CA VAL A 132 -5.97 -6.32 20.61
C VAL A 132 -5.95 -5.03 21.44
N ARG A 133 -4.92 -4.22 21.29
CA ARG A 133 -4.91 -2.87 21.87
C ARG A 133 -5.84 -2.00 21.02
N THR A 134 -7.14 -2.05 21.29
CA THR A 134 -8.02 -0.95 20.90
C THR A 134 -7.67 0.24 21.78
N HIS A 135 -6.88 1.16 21.26
CA HIS A 135 -6.74 2.47 21.88
C HIS A 135 -8.09 3.18 21.75
N ALA A 136 -8.92 3.12 22.80
CA ALA A 136 -10.14 3.92 22.88
C ALA A 136 -9.77 5.39 22.63
N ASP A 137 -10.46 6.05 21.70
CA ASP A 137 -10.21 7.46 21.40
C ASP A 137 -10.46 8.28 22.67
N PRO A 138 -9.44 8.99 23.21
CA PRO A 138 -9.60 9.71 24.47
C PRO A 138 -10.66 10.81 24.38
N VAL A 139 -10.96 11.32 23.18
CA VAL A 139 -12.04 12.30 22.96
C VAL A 139 -13.41 11.63 23.04
N ASP A 140 -13.55 10.40 22.55
CA ASP A 140 -14.78 9.62 22.70
C ASP A 140 -15.12 9.39 24.17
N ALA A 141 -14.18 8.82 24.91
CA ALA A 141 -14.39 8.41 26.30
C ALA A 141 -14.75 9.59 27.23
N VAL A 142 -14.26 10.79 26.94
CA VAL A 142 -14.40 11.97 27.81
C VAL A 142 -15.50 12.93 27.34
N VAL A 143 -15.78 12.99 26.03
CA VAL A 143 -16.72 13.98 25.46
C VAL A 143 -17.97 13.31 24.88
N PHE A 144 -17.80 12.41 23.91
CA PHE A 144 -18.94 11.85 23.18
C PHE A 144 -19.75 10.88 24.04
N THR A 145 -19.09 9.84 24.57
CA THR A 145 -19.74 8.76 25.33
C THR A 145 -20.61 9.29 26.50
N PRO A 146 -20.19 10.26 27.33
CA PRO A 146 -21.04 10.80 28.39
C PRO A 146 -22.28 11.55 27.88
N ILE A 147 -22.14 12.36 26.84
CA ILE A 147 -23.25 13.11 26.24
C ILE A 147 -24.23 12.15 25.57
N HIS A 148 -23.69 11.15 24.86
CA HIS A 148 -24.46 10.09 24.22
C HIS A 148 -25.25 9.27 25.23
N THR A 149 -24.63 8.86 26.34
CA THR A 149 -25.32 8.14 27.42
C THR A 149 -26.51 8.94 27.96
N LEU A 150 -26.35 10.26 28.15
CA LEU A 150 -27.44 11.12 28.62
C LEU A 150 -28.55 11.28 27.57
N ALA A 151 -28.18 11.45 26.30
CA ALA A 151 -29.13 11.50 25.19
C ALA A 151 -29.95 10.21 25.08
N GLN A 152 -29.30 9.05 25.19
CA GLN A 152 -29.97 7.75 25.15
C GLN A 152 -30.88 7.54 26.36
N ALA A 153 -30.45 7.94 27.56
CA ALA A 153 -31.29 7.92 28.74
C ALA A 153 -32.53 8.82 28.60
N TRP A 154 -32.44 9.95 27.89
CA TRP A 154 -33.59 10.78 27.58
C TRP A 154 -34.53 10.10 26.58
N ILE A 155 -34.03 9.72 25.39
CA ILE A 155 -34.81 9.15 24.29
C ILE A 155 -35.61 7.93 24.74
N THR A 156 -35.01 7.10 25.59
CA THR A 156 -35.62 5.85 26.07
C THR A 156 -36.46 5.99 27.33
N SER A 157 -36.54 7.19 27.92
CA SER A 157 -37.36 7.45 29.11
C SER A 157 -38.83 7.66 28.76
N ASP A 158 -39.74 7.31 29.68
CA ASP A 158 -41.18 7.53 29.51
C ASP A 158 -41.52 9.02 29.25
N VAL A 159 -40.81 9.92 29.92
CA VAL A 159 -40.98 11.38 29.73
C VAL A 159 -40.45 11.81 28.37
N GLY A 160 -39.27 11.37 27.99
CA GLY A 160 -38.66 11.64 26.68
C GLY A 160 -39.55 11.19 25.55
N LEU A 161 -40.09 9.96 25.60
CA LEU A 161 -41.01 9.45 24.58
C LEU A 161 -42.22 10.35 24.33
N VAL A 162 -42.86 10.87 25.38
CA VAL A 162 -44.01 11.79 25.24
C VAL A 162 -43.59 13.13 24.62
N VAL A 163 -42.46 13.67 25.09
CA VAL A 163 -41.94 14.96 24.62
C VAL A 163 -41.46 14.86 23.18
N ASP A 164 -40.65 13.86 22.87
CA ASP A 164 -40.06 13.62 21.55
C ASP A 164 -41.16 13.33 20.51
N THR A 165 -42.19 12.55 20.87
CA THR A 165 -43.37 12.33 20.01
C THR A 165 -44.07 13.66 19.68
N SER A 166 -44.16 14.57 20.66
CA SER A 166 -44.75 15.88 20.46
C SER A 166 -43.89 16.75 19.55
N ILE A 167 -42.57 16.75 19.75
CA ILE A 167 -41.60 17.46 18.90
C ILE A 167 -41.69 16.94 17.46
N ASN A 168 -41.57 15.63 17.26
CA ASN A 168 -41.65 15.00 15.94
C ASN A 168 -42.96 15.34 15.21
N ARG A 169 -44.09 15.39 15.94
CA ARG A 169 -45.39 15.79 15.39
C ARG A 169 -45.41 17.27 14.98
N VAL A 170 -44.87 18.17 15.80
CA VAL A 170 -44.79 19.61 15.49
C VAL A 170 -43.98 19.84 14.23
N PHE A 171 -42.84 19.17 14.10
CA PHE A 171 -41.94 19.30 12.95
C PHE A 171 -42.34 18.42 11.75
N ARG A 172 -43.36 17.56 11.90
CA ARG A 172 -43.80 16.59 10.88
C ARG A 172 -42.64 15.78 10.27
N SER A 173 -41.64 15.48 11.10
CA SER A 173 -40.42 14.77 10.72
C SER A 173 -39.89 13.97 11.92
N TYR A 174 -39.00 13.02 11.66
CA TYR A 174 -38.32 12.24 12.70
C TYR A 174 -37.12 13.05 13.21
N VAL A 175 -37.34 13.90 14.21
CA VAL A 175 -36.34 14.84 14.75
C VAL A 175 -35.49 14.17 15.81
N ILE A 176 -36.15 13.53 16.79
CA ILE A 176 -35.51 12.87 17.92
C ILE A 176 -36.03 11.44 18.03
N GLY A 177 -35.13 10.48 18.14
CA GLY A 177 -35.45 9.07 18.34
C GLY A 177 -34.46 8.13 17.66
N ASN A 178 -34.39 6.89 18.13
CA ASN A 178 -33.51 5.89 17.53
C ASN A 178 -34.17 5.21 16.33
N GLY A 179 -33.37 4.76 15.39
CA GLY A 179 -33.81 3.96 14.26
C GLY A 179 -34.31 2.58 14.68
N THR A 180 -35.28 2.06 13.93
CA THR A 180 -35.81 0.70 14.16
C THR A 180 -34.82 -0.34 13.67
N ALA A 181 -34.66 -1.44 14.42
CA ALA A 181 -33.86 -2.56 13.94
C ALA A 181 -34.48 -3.21 12.70
N GLY A 182 -33.62 -3.67 11.79
CA GLY A 182 -34.00 -4.45 10.63
C GLY A 182 -34.59 -5.80 11.00
N THR A 183 -35.34 -6.38 10.06
CA THR A 183 -36.05 -7.66 10.16
C THR A 183 -35.83 -8.48 8.89
N ALA A 184 -36.17 -9.76 8.87
CA ALA A 184 -36.04 -10.57 7.65
C ALA A 184 -36.75 -9.98 6.42
N ASP A 185 -37.90 -9.31 6.63
CA ASP A 185 -38.68 -8.70 5.54
C ASP A 185 -38.16 -7.31 5.14
N HIS A 186 -37.51 -6.60 6.07
CA HIS A 186 -36.91 -5.28 5.89
C HIS A 186 -35.53 -5.29 6.55
N PRO A 187 -34.50 -5.84 5.89
CA PRO A 187 -33.24 -6.22 6.53
C PRO A 187 -32.46 -5.02 7.06
N ASP A 188 -32.59 -3.86 6.43
CA ASP A 188 -31.85 -2.68 6.84
C ASP A 188 -32.44 -2.03 8.10
N GLY A 189 -31.56 -1.58 8.98
CA GLY A 189 -31.92 -0.74 10.12
C GLY A 189 -32.36 0.64 9.65
N GLY A 190 -33.40 1.17 10.30
CA GLY A 190 -33.88 2.52 10.03
C GLY A 190 -32.93 3.60 10.55
N ASP A 191 -32.98 4.79 9.95
CA ASP A 191 -32.19 5.93 10.42
C ASP A 191 -32.72 6.49 11.74
N GLY A 192 -31.80 7.05 12.54
CA GLY A 192 -32.12 7.85 13.71
C GLY A 192 -32.74 9.20 13.35
N GLY A 193 -33.29 9.89 14.35
CA GLY A 193 -33.84 11.23 14.20
C GLY A 193 -32.77 12.21 13.73
N TRP A 194 -33.08 13.07 12.76
CA TRP A 194 -32.08 13.91 12.09
C TRP A 194 -31.34 14.88 13.02
N LEU A 195 -31.88 15.18 14.21
CA LEU A 195 -31.20 15.98 15.23
C LEU A 195 -30.45 15.11 16.24
N LEU A 196 -31.15 14.16 16.86
CA LEU A 196 -30.63 13.33 17.95
C LEU A 196 -31.19 11.91 17.86
N GLY A 197 -30.30 10.93 17.74
CA GLY A 197 -30.71 9.53 17.72
C GLY A 197 -29.68 8.62 17.06
N ASP A 198 -29.66 7.38 17.53
CA ASP A 198 -28.82 6.33 16.98
C ASP A 198 -29.52 5.65 15.80
N GLY A 199 -28.73 5.10 14.88
CA GLY A 199 -29.25 4.25 13.82
C GLY A 199 -29.69 2.88 14.32
N GLY A 200 -30.69 2.29 13.66
CA GLY A 200 -31.15 0.94 13.94
C GLY A 200 -30.14 -0.12 13.48
N ALA A 201 -30.01 -1.22 14.21
CA ALA A 201 -29.17 -2.34 13.78
C ALA A 201 -29.76 -3.03 12.53
N GLY A 202 -28.89 -3.46 11.62
CA GLY A 202 -29.26 -4.32 10.51
C GLY A 202 -29.62 -5.73 10.98
N TRP A 203 -30.41 -6.43 10.18
CA TRP A 203 -30.86 -7.79 10.48
C TRP A 203 -29.73 -8.81 10.31
N ASN A 204 -29.52 -9.65 11.33
CA ASN A 204 -28.65 -10.82 11.21
C ASN A 204 -29.35 -11.90 10.39
N SER A 205 -28.84 -12.18 9.20
CA SER A 205 -29.39 -13.19 8.32
C SER A 205 -29.12 -14.59 8.87
N THR A 206 -30.19 -15.39 8.94
CA THR A 206 -30.10 -16.83 9.25
C THR A 206 -30.27 -17.70 8.00
N ILE A 207 -30.31 -17.07 6.81
CA ILE A 207 -30.60 -17.71 5.54
C ILE A 207 -29.31 -17.77 4.71
N ALA A 208 -28.90 -18.98 4.32
CA ALA A 208 -27.70 -19.18 3.50
C ALA A 208 -27.76 -18.38 2.20
N GLY A 209 -26.64 -17.75 1.82
CA GLY A 209 -26.54 -16.91 0.63
C GLY A 209 -27.25 -15.55 0.72
N VAL A 210 -27.86 -15.21 1.85
CA VAL A 210 -28.50 -13.90 2.07
C VAL A 210 -27.65 -13.05 3.00
N SER A 211 -27.21 -11.89 2.50
CA SER A 211 -26.39 -10.95 3.25
C SER A 211 -27.09 -10.40 4.49
N GLY A 212 -26.30 -9.98 5.47
CA GLY A 212 -26.81 -9.23 6.61
C GLY A 212 -27.33 -7.86 6.18
N GLY A 213 -28.34 -7.36 6.89
CA GLY A 213 -28.91 -6.04 6.63
C GLY A 213 -27.95 -4.91 7.00
N ARG A 214 -28.05 -3.77 6.33
CA ARG A 214 -27.23 -2.59 6.64
C ARG A 214 -27.71 -1.94 7.94
N GLY A 215 -26.79 -1.34 8.69
CA GLY A 215 -27.14 -0.49 9.82
C GLY A 215 -27.68 0.87 9.36
N GLY A 216 -28.66 1.41 10.08
CA GLY A 216 -29.19 2.75 9.82
C GLY A 216 -28.22 3.85 10.24
N SER A 217 -28.32 5.03 9.65
CA SER A 217 -27.47 6.16 10.01
C SER A 217 -28.00 6.92 11.23
N ALA A 218 -27.10 7.48 12.03
CA ALA A 218 -27.46 8.48 13.03
C ALA A 218 -27.73 9.86 12.41
N GLY A 219 -28.43 10.73 13.13
CA GLY A 219 -28.75 12.10 12.68
C GLY A 219 -27.64 13.12 12.91
N GLY A 220 -27.92 14.20 13.63
CA GLY A 220 -26.95 15.23 13.99
C GLY A 220 -25.96 14.72 15.04
N PHE A 221 -26.49 14.06 16.07
CA PHE A 221 -25.72 13.43 17.13
C PHE A 221 -26.19 11.98 17.34
N GLY A 222 -25.26 11.03 17.34
CA GLY A 222 -25.58 9.63 17.63
C GLY A 222 -24.55 8.64 17.07
N VAL A 223 -24.81 7.37 17.36
CA VAL A 223 -24.04 6.22 16.87
C VAL A 223 -24.78 5.56 15.71
N GLY A 224 -24.08 5.27 14.62
CA GLY A 224 -24.65 4.52 13.51
C GLY A 224 -25.01 3.09 13.92
N GLY A 225 -26.05 2.53 13.32
CA GLY A 225 -26.48 1.16 13.59
C GLY A 225 -25.42 0.13 13.17
N ARG A 226 -25.28 -0.96 13.93
CA ARG A 226 -24.42 -2.08 13.54
C ARG A 226 -24.98 -2.78 12.29
N GLY A 227 -24.12 -3.17 11.36
CA GLY A 227 -24.48 -4.04 10.25
C GLY A 227 -24.80 -5.47 10.71
N GLY A 228 -25.78 -6.09 10.09
CA GLY A 228 -26.21 -7.46 10.41
C GLY A 228 -25.21 -8.51 9.96
N GLU A 229 -25.16 -9.65 10.64
CA GLU A 229 -24.34 -10.79 10.24
C GLU A 229 -24.90 -11.45 8.98
N GLY A 230 -24.02 -11.90 8.08
CA GLY A 230 -24.39 -12.66 6.89
C GLY A 230 -24.80 -14.09 7.22
N GLY A 231 -25.80 -14.60 6.49
CA GLY A 231 -26.11 -16.03 6.54
C GLY A 231 -24.97 -16.86 5.91
N ALA A 232 -24.99 -18.18 6.06
CA ALA A 232 -23.89 -19.02 5.60
C ALA A 232 -23.45 -18.70 4.15
N GLY A 233 -22.14 -18.43 3.98
CA GLY A 233 -21.50 -18.01 2.73
C GLY A 233 -21.91 -16.64 2.17
N ALA A 234 -22.59 -15.80 2.95
CA ALA A 234 -23.06 -14.49 2.52
C ALA A 234 -22.37 -13.35 3.30
N ASP A 235 -22.26 -12.19 2.65
CA ASP A 235 -21.56 -11.04 3.21
C ASP A 235 -22.29 -10.46 4.44
N GLY A 236 -21.51 -9.90 5.36
CA GLY A 236 -22.02 -9.08 6.45
C GLY A 236 -22.56 -7.74 5.93
N GLY A 237 -23.56 -7.20 6.62
CA GLY A 237 -24.11 -5.88 6.32
C GLY A 237 -23.16 -4.76 6.72
N ALA A 238 -23.16 -3.66 5.97
CA ALA A 238 -22.38 -2.46 6.33
C ALA A 238 -22.92 -1.79 7.60
N GLY A 239 -22.05 -1.18 8.39
CA GLY A 239 -22.43 -0.32 9.50
C GLY A 239 -23.01 1.02 9.02
N GLY A 240 -23.92 1.59 9.81
CA GLY A 240 -24.52 2.89 9.53
C GLY A 240 -23.60 4.05 9.89
N SER A 241 -23.78 5.20 9.22
CA SER A 241 -22.93 6.38 9.51
C SER A 241 -23.22 6.97 10.89
N GLY A 242 -22.18 7.48 11.55
CA GLY A 242 -22.29 8.27 12.77
C GLY A 242 -22.87 9.66 12.50
N GLY A 243 -23.29 10.34 13.57
CA GLY A 243 -23.90 11.66 13.49
C GLY A 243 -23.06 12.73 12.79
N THR A 244 -23.72 13.63 12.06
CA THR A 244 -23.10 14.65 11.19
C THR A 244 -22.45 15.83 11.95
N VAL A 245 -22.82 16.04 13.21
CA VAL A 245 -22.17 17.02 14.10
C VAL A 245 -21.14 16.33 14.97
N MET A 246 -21.57 15.32 15.73
CA MET A 246 -20.70 14.42 16.48
C MET A 246 -21.25 13.01 16.41
N GLY A 247 -20.40 12.02 16.14
CA GLY A 247 -20.88 10.65 16.06
C GLY A 247 -19.81 9.60 15.84
N VAL A 248 -20.22 8.38 16.13
CA VAL A 248 -19.43 7.16 15.91
C VAL A 248 -20.17 6.31 14.88
N GLY A 249 -19.46 5.83 13.87
CA GLY A 249 -20.02 4.90 12.90
C GLY A 249 -20.34 3.54 13.52
N GLY A 250 -21.37 2.88 13.01
CA GLY A 250 -21.73 1.54 13.42
C GLY A 250 -20.69 0.51 12.96
N ALA A 251 -20.49 -0.56 13.73
CA ALA A 251 -19.64 -1.65 13.31
C ALA A 251 -20.23 -2.39 12.09
N GLY A 252 -19.37 -2.91 11.22
CA GLY A 252 -19.74 -3.84 10.17
C GLY A 252 -20.23 -5.18 10.71
N GLY A 253 -21.09 -5.84 9.95
CA GLY A 253 -21.56 -7.20 10.21
C GLY A 253 -20.50 -8.24 9.85
N ARG A 254 -20.48 -9.36 10.56
CA ARG A 254 -19.59 -10.48 10.20
C ARG A 254 -20.09 -11.17 8.94
N GLY A 255 -19.16 -11.59 8.09
CA GLY A 255 -19.44 -12.50 7.00
C GLY A 255 -19.89 -13.87 7.53
N GLY A 256 -20.84 -14.48 6.84
CA GLY A 256 -21.35 -15.79 7.20
C GLY A 256 -20.33 -16.89 6.94
N GLN A 257 -20.30 -17.88 7.83
CA GLN A 257 -19.43 -19.05 7.67
C GLN A 257 -19.81 -19.83 6.41
N GLY A 258 -18.80 -20.22 5.64
CA GLY A 258 -18.89 -21.15 4.54
C GLY A 258 -18.87 -22.61 5.00
N SER A 259 -18.48 -23.49 4.08
CA SER A 259 -18.28 -24.94 4.31
C SER A 259 -17.22 -25.47 3.35
N ASP A 260 -16.94 -26.77 3.39
CA ASP A 260 -16.02 -27.40 2.43
C ASP A 260 -16.42 -27.20 0.95
N ALA A 261 -17.70 -26.89 0.68
CA ALA A 261 -18.23 -26.64 -0.65
C ALA A 261 -18.71 -25.19 -0.87
N LEU A 262 -18.52 -24.29 0.10
CA LEU A 262 -19.03 -22.92 0.06
C LEU A 262 -17.97 -21.96 0.62
N ALA A 263 -17.63 -20.93 -0.13
CA ALA A 263 -16.77 -19.86 0.37
C ALA A 263 -17.41 -19.15 1.57
N GLY A 264 -16.59 -18.55 2.43
CA GLY A 264 -17.08 -17.66 3.47
C GLY A 264 -17.58 -16.34 2.86
N GLY A 265 -18.49 -15.66 3.55
CA GLY A 265 -18.89 -14.31 3.17
C GLY A 265 -17.88 -13.26 3.63
N ALA A 266 -17.78 -12.15 2.92
CA ALA A 266 -16.95 -11.02 3.34
C ALA A 266 -17.55 -10.33 4.57
N GLY A 267 -16.69 -9.71 5.37
CA GLY A 267 -17.13 -8.81 6.43
C GLY A 267 -17.74 -7.52 5.85
N GLY A 268 -18.77 -6.99 6.51
CA GLY A 268 -19.34 -5.70 6.15
C GLY A 268 -18.43 -4.54 6.55
N SER A 269 -18.39 -3.47 5.77
CA SER A 269 -17.60 -2.28 6.08
C SER A 269 -18.15 -1.56 7.32
N GLY A 270 -17.28 -0.93 8.10
CA GLY A 270 -17.67 -0.06 9.20
C GLY A 270 -18.32 1.23 8.70
N GLY A 271 -19.24 1.78 9.50
CA GLY A 271 -19.92 3.03 9.18
C GLY A 271 -19.00 4.25 9.28
N ALA A 272 -19.18 5.24 8.41
CA ALA A 272 -18.37 6.46 8.43
C ALA A 272 -18.66 7.35 9.66
N GLY A 273 -17.61 7.88 10.28
CA GLY A 273 -17.70 8.89 11.33
C GLY A 273 -17.80 10.30 10.76
N ARG A 274 -18.96 10.70 10.22
CA ARG A 274 -19.10 11.95 9.44
C ARG A 274 -19.15 13.25 10.25
N GLY A 275 -18.85 13.20 11.55
CA GLY A 275 -19.03 14.34 12.44
C GLY A 275 -18.09 15.52 12.12
N PHE A 276 -18.66 16.72 12.02
CA PHE A 276 -17.89 17.96 11.84
C PHE A 276 -16.99 18.28 13.04
N LEU A 277 -17.47 18.05 14.27
CA LEU A 277 -16.74 18.30 15.51
C LEU A 277 -15.98 17.07 16.01
N LEU A 278 -16.60 15.88 15.90
CA LEU A 278 -16.01 14.60 16.23
C LEU A 278 -16.65 13.50 15.39
N GLY A 279 -15.85 12.76 14.64
CA GLY A 279 -16.31 11.69 13.78
C GLY A 279 -15.39 10.49 13.86
N ILE A 280 -15.85 9.42 14.49
CA ILE A 280 -15.07 8.17 14.62
C ILE A 280 -15.70 7.12 13.72
N GLY A 281 -14.89 6.47 12.90
CA GLY A 281 -15.34 5.38 12.05
C GLY A 281 -15.65 4.12 12.83
N GLY A 282 -16.69 3.40 12.41
CA GLY A 282 -17.01 2.07 12.95
C GLY A 282 -15.98 1.03 12.51
N VAL A 283 -15.76 0.00 13.30
CA VAL A 283 -14.88 -1.13 12.90
C VAL A 283 -15.51 -1.94 11.77
N GLY A 284 -14.69 -2.46 10.86
CA GLY A 284 -15.12 -3.44 9.86
C GLY A 284 -15.48 -4.79 10.50
N GLY A 285 -16.39 -5.52 9.87
CA GLY A 285 -16.76 -6.87 10.29
C GLY A 285 -15.73 -7.90 9.84
N ASP A 286 -15.58 -8.98 10.60
CA ASP A 286 -14.70 -10.11 10.21
C ASP A 286 -15.30 -10.90 9.03
N GLY A 287 -14.46 -11.44 8.17
CA GLY A 287 -14.85 -12.39 7.13
C GLY A 287 -15.19 -13.78 7.69
N GLY A 288 -16.01 -14.54 6.97
CA GLY A 288 -16.34 -15.92 7.28
C GLY A 288 -15.27 -16.90 6.79
N ALA A 289 -15.05 -17.98 7.54
CA ALA A 289 -14.19 -19.08 7.10
C ALA A 289 -14.93 -19.94 6.05
N GLY A 290 -14.22 -20.53 5.10
CA GLY A 290 -14.84 -21.41 4.10
C GLY A 290 -13.83 -22.00 3.12
N SER A 291 -14.33 -22.59 2.03
CA SER A 291 -13.49 -23.11 0.94
C SER A 291 -13.00 -22.00 0.00
N GLY A 292 -11.81 -22.16 -0.58
CA GLY A 292 -11.26 -21.22 -1.57
C GLY A 292 -10.35 -20.15 -0.95
N LEU A 293 -10.27 -18.98 -1.59
CA LEU A 293 -9.57 -17.84 -1.00
C LEU A 293 -10.32 -17.38 0.26
N PRO A 294 -9.61 -16.99 1.34
CA PRO A 294 -10.26 -16.52 2.56
C PRO A 294 -11.10 -15.28 2.28
N ALA A 295 -12.32 -15.25 2.81
CA ALA A 295 -13.14 -14.06 2.74
C ALA A 295 -12.48 -12.94 3.55
N LEU A 296 -12.37 -11.75 2.95
CA LEU A 296 -11.77 -10.60 3.63
C LEU A 296 -12.71 -10.03 4.69
N GLY A 297 -12.12 -9.41 5.71
CA GLY A 297 -12.87 -8.52 6.59
C GLY A 297 -13.25 -7.23 5.85
N GLY A 298 -14.26 -6.52 6.35
CA GLY A 298 -14.68 -5.25 5.77
C GLY A 298 -13.71 -4.12 6.13
N ALA A 299 -13.62 -3.09 5.26
CA ALA A 299 -12.94 -1.84 5.60
C ALA A 299 -13.45 -1.26 6.93
N GLY A 300 -12.57 -0.58 7.65
CA GLY A 300 -13.01 0.32 8.72
C GLY A 300 -13.78 1.51 8.16
N GLY A 301 -14.63 2.12 8.97
CA GLY A 301 -15.31 3.36 8.62
C GLY A 301 -14.35 4.55 8.60
N THR A 302 -14.62 5.51 7.72
CA THR A 302 -13.80 6.71 7.58
C THR A 302 -13.90 7.63 8.80
N ALA A 303 -12.81 8.35 9.08
CA ALA A 303 -12.78 9.35 10.15
C ALA A 303 -13.39 10.70 9.72
N GLY A 304 -13.95 11.42 10.68
CA GLY A 304 -14.31 12.83 10.52
C GLY A 304 -13.10 13.74 10.75
N ARG A 305 -13.29 15.06 10.69
CA ARG A 305 -12.18 16.05 10.81
C ARG A 305 -11.36 15.90 12.09
N VAL A 306 -12.02 15.49 13.17
CA VAL A 306 -11.42 15.14 14.45
C VAL A 306 -11.98 13.78 14.79
N GLY A 307 -11.13 12.80 14.99
CA GLY A 307 -11.52 11.42 15.28
C GLY A 307 -10.57 10.44 14.62
N SER A 308 -10.98 9.18 14.63
CA SER A 308 -10.17 8.05 14.20
C SER A 308 -10.92 7.18 13.20
N HIS A 309 -10.16 6.63 12.24
CA HIS A 309 -10.66 5.64 11.31
C HIS A 309 -10.93 4.33 12.07
N GLY A 310 -11.96 3.60 11.67
CA GLY A 310 -12.25 2.28 12.22
C GLY A 310 -11.16 1.27 11.90
N ALA A 311 -10.98 0.25 12.75
CA ALA A 311 -10.11 -0.87 12.40
C ALA A 311 -10.72 -1.69 11.25
N VAL A 312 -9.88 -2.27 10.38
CA VAL A 312 -10.31 -3.28 9.40
C VAL A 312 -10.73 -4.56 10.10
N GLY A 313 -11.72 -5.26 9.56
CA GLY A 313 -12.09 -6.59 10.03
C GLY A 313 -11.05 -7.65 9.67
N ARG A 314 -11.03 -8.77 10.41
CA ARG A 314 -10.09 -9.86 10.12
C ARG A 314 -10.55 -10.69 8.93
N PRO A 315 -9.64 -11.26 8.13
CA PRO A 315 -10.01 -12.27 7.16
C PRO A 315 -10.53 -13.54 7.85
N GLY A 316 -11.40 -14.29 7.17
CA GLY A 316 -11.99 -15.53 7.66
C GLY A 316 -11.04 -16.73 7.74
N GLY A 317 -9.74 -16.51 7.57
CA GLY A 317 -8.72 -17.53 7.60
C GLY A 317 -7.42 -17.03 6.98
N ALA A 318 -6.41 -17.89 7.01
CA ALA A 318 -5.16 -17.68 6.30
C ALA A 318 -4.79 -18.96 5.56
N LEU A 319 -4.29 -18.83 4.33
CA LEU A 319 -3.68 -19.92 3.59
C LEU A 319 -2.18 -19.92 3.85
N THR A 320 -1.62 -21.13 3.92
CA THR A 320 -0.17 -21.32 3.93
C THR A 320 0.24 -21.93 2.60
N THR A 321 1.18 -21.30 1.92
CA THR A 321 1.73 -21.80 0.66
C THR A 321 3.16 -22.29 0.89
N PRO A 322 3.54 -23.45 0.32
CA PRO A 322 4.94 -23.87 0.32
C PRO A 322 5.84 -22.83 -0.34
N THR A 323 7.05 -22.67 0.18
CA THR A 323 8.08 -21.85 -0.47
C THR A 323 8.42 -22.43 -1.85
N ARG A 324 8.49 -21.54 -2.84
CA ARG A 324 8.89 -21.76 -4.24
C ARG A 324 9.78 -20.58 -4.67
N GLY A 325 10.23 -20.56 -5.92
CA GLY A 325 11.20 -19.57 -6.39
C GLY A 325 12.63 -20.10 -6.34
N THR A 326 13.56 -19.31 -6.86
CA THR A 326 14.95 -19.71 -7.11
C THR A 326 15.96 -18.86 -6.35
N LEU A 327 15.58 -17.65 -5.94
CA LEU A 327 16.42 -16.74 -5.18
C LEU A 327 16.26 -16.93 -3.66
N PRO A 328 17.26 -16.51 -2.84
CA PRO A 328 17.13 -16.53 -1.40
C PRO A 328 15.95 -15.65 -0.92
N PRO A 329 15.09 -16.13 -0.01
CA PRO A 329 14.01 -15.31 0.53
C PRO A 329 14.57 -14.09 1.26
N LEU A 330 13.92 -12.94 1.05
CA LEU A 330 14.20 -11.70 1.80
C LEU A 330 13.07 -11.39 2.78
N GLY A 331 13.43 -10.83 3.92
CA GLY A 331 12.53 -10.31 4.94
C GLY A 331 13.20 -9.14 5.66
N THR A 332 12.68 -8.80 6.85
CA THR A 332 13.17 -7.66 7.62
C THR A 332 13.69 -8.09 8.99
N THR A 333 14.76 -7.43 9.44
CA THR A 333 15.32 -7.57 10.79
C THR A 333 15.69 -6.19 11.31
N GLY A 334 14.85 -5.64 12.19
CA GLY A 334 14.95 -4.25 12.62
C GLY A 334 14.96 -3.30 11.42
N THR A 335 15.99 -2.46 11.29
CA THR A 335 16.11 -1.51 10.18
C THR A 335 16.79 -2.07 8.93
N TRP A 336 16.98 -3.39 8.81
CA TRP A 336 17.68 -4.03 7.69
C TRP A 336 16.76 -4.96 6.91
N VAL A 337 16.91 -4.95 5.59
CA VAL A 337 16.48 -6.09 4.75
C VAL A 337 17.50 -7.20 4.94
N THR A 338 17.03 -8.42 5.20
CA THR A 338 17.87 -9.59 5.46
C THR A 338 17.41 -10.81 4.69
N ASN A 339 18.33 -11.65 4.25
CA ASN A 339 17.99 -12.94 3.67
C ASN A 339 17.71 -14.02 4.74
N GLY A 340 17.33 -15.23 4.32
CA GLY A 340 17.07 -16.37 5.21
C GLY A 340 18.24 -16.80 6.12
N ASP A 341 19.48 -16.42 5.78
CA ASP A 341 20.67 -16.68 6.62
C ASP A 341 20.94 -15.55 7.64
N GLY A 342 20.13 -14.50 7.63
CA GLY A 342 20.26 -13.30 8.47
C GLY A 342 21.31 -12.31 7.98
N GLN A 343 21.79 -12.45 6.75
CA GLN A 343 22.74 -11.52 6.13
C GLN A 343 22.02 -10.25 5.70
N VAL A 344 22.64 -9.09 5.89
CA VAL A 344 22.08 -7.81 5.41
C VAL A 344 22.17 -7.74 3.90
N VAL A 345 21.09 -7.34 3.24
CA VAL A 345 21.01 -7.18 1.78
C VAL A 345 20.80 -5.72 1.43
N LEU A 346 21.62 -5.19 0.53
CA LEU A 346 21.38 -3.88 -0.10
C LEU A 346 20.88 -4.11 -1.52
N LEU A 347 19.77 -3.45 -1.85
CA LEU A 347 19.10 -3.57 -3.13
C LEU A 347 19.42 -2.33 -3.97
N HIS A 348 20.08 -2.51 -5.13
CA HIS A 348 20.28 -1.47 -6.15
C HIS A 348 19.72 -1.96 -7.48
N GLY A 349 18.90 -1.13 -8.12
CA GLY A 349 18.14 -1.55 -9.30
C GLY A 349 17.51 -0.42 -10.07
N LEU A 350 16.62 -0.80 -10.99
CA LEU A 350 15.85 0.10 -11.84
C LEU A 350 14.35 -0.20 -11.74
N ASN A 351 13.53 0.81 -12.01
CA ASN A 351 12.11 0.65 -12.25
C ASN A 351 11.89 0.19 -13.70
N GLU A 352 11.01 -0.80 -13.89
CA GLU A 352 10.48 -1.19 -15.20
C GLU A 352 8.95 -1.21 -15.12
N VAL A 353 8.32 -0.19 -15.71
CA VAL A 353 6.88 0.05 -15.62
C VAL A 353 6.35 0.38 -17.02
N TYR A 354 5.45 -0.45 -17.54
CA TYR A 354 4.82 -0.22 -18.84
C TYR A 354 3.38 0.29 -18.65
N LYS A 355 3.15 1.56 -18.94
CA LYS A 355 1.94 2.30 -18.50
C LYS A 355 0.79 2.34 -19.50
N ILE A 356 0.95 1.72 -20.67
CA ILE A 356 -0.11 1.64 -21.69
C ILE A 356 -0.54 0.20 -21.94
N ALA A 357 -1.81 -0.01 -22.29
CA ALA A 357 -2.33 -1.34 -22.61
C ALA A 357 -1.46 -2.05 -23.67
N PRO A 358 -1.06 -3.32 -23.47
CA PRO A 358 -1.58 -4.26 -22.47
C PRO A 358 -0.90 -4.25 -21.09
N TYR A 359 -0.10 -3.22 -20.76
CA TYR A 359 0.55 -2.98 -19.46
C TYR A 359 1.60 -4.02 -19.04
N THR A 360 2.05 -4.85 -19.97
CA THR A 360 3.08 -5.87 -19.72
C THR A 360 4.44 -5.37 -20.20
N PRO A 361 5.52 -5.46 -19.40
CA PRO A 361 6.87 -5.13 -19.85
C PRO A 361 7.29 -5.88 -21.12
N ALA A 362 6.86 -7.13 -21.30
CA ALA A 362 7.12 -7.87 -22.54
C ALA A 362 6.57 -7.19 -23.82
N ALA A 363 5.60 -6.28 -23.70
CA ALA A 363 5.07 -5.51 -24.82
C ALA A 363 5.98 -4.35 -25.25
N SER A 364 6.84 -3.84 -24.36
CA SER A 364 7.90 -2.87 -24.72
C SER A 364 9.09 -3.54 -25.39
N GLY A 365 9.23 -4.86 -25.23
CA GLY A 365 10.38 -5.65 -25.67
C GLY A 365 11.20 -6.22 -24.51
N PHE A 366 10.92 -5.81 -23.26
CA PHE A 366 11.71 -6.23 -22.09
C PHE A 366 11.79 -7.76 -21.96
N GLY A 367 13.00 -8.30 -21.90
CA GLY A 367 13.27 -9.74 -21.94
C GLY A 367 14.58 -10.19 -21.29
N ASP A 368 15.08 -11.33 -21.79
CA ASP A 368 16.24 -12.05 -21.21
C ASP A 368 17.55 -11.28 -21.36
N ASP A 369 17.74 -10.57 -22.47
CA ASP A 369 18.92 -9.74 -22.72
C ASP A 369 18.95 -8.49 -21.84
N ASP A 370 17.79 -7.90 -21.54
CA ASP A 370 17.67 -6.82 -20.55
C ASP A 370 18.03 -7.29 -19.14
N ALA A 371 17.49 -8.44 -18.72
CA ALA A 371 17.82 -9.04 -17.42
C ALA A 371 19.30 -9.42 -17.32
N ALA A 372 19.89 -9.97 -18.39
CA ALA A 372 21.32 -10.26 -18.47
C ALA A 372 22.17 -8.98 -18.40
N PHE A 373 21.73 -7.90 -19.06
CA PHE A 373 22.40 -6.59 -19.02
C PHE A 373 22.38 -6.00 -17.62
N LEU A 374 21.23 -6.05 -16.93
CA LEU A 374 21.09 -5.58 -15.55
C LEU A 374 22.04 -6.33 -14.62
N ALA A 375 22.05 -7.67 -14.68
CA ALA A 375 22.91 -8.51 -13.87
C ALA A 375 24.41 -8.28 -14.17
N ALA A 376 24.79 -8.13 -15.44
CA ALA A 376 26.16 -7.84 -15.84
C ALA A 376 26.67 -6.50 -15.29
N ASN A 377 25.77 -5.55 -15.00
CA ASN A 377 26.07 -4.26 -14.41
C ASN A 377 25.85 -4.21 -12.88
N GLY A 378 25.60 -5.35 -12.25
CA GLY A 378 25.57 -5.50 -10.79
C GLY A 378 24.26 -5.12 -10.13
N PHE A 379 23.20 -4.82 -10.89
CA PHE A 379 21.87 -4.60 -10.32
C PHE A 379 21.29 -5.93 -9.82
N ASN A 380 20.57 -5.88 -8.69
CA ASN A 380 20.02 -7.08 -8.02
C ASN A 380 18.53 -6.98 -7.70
N VAL A 381 17.87 -5.89 -8.10
CA VAL A 381 16.42 -5.74 -7.96
C VAL A 381 15.84 -5.01 -9.17
N VAL A 382 14.59 -5.32 -9.50
CA VAL A 382 13.73 -4.49 -10.36
C VAL A 382 12.44 -4.19 -9.60
N ARG A 383 12.04 -2.92 -9.57
CA ARG A 383 10.68 -2.52 -9.17
C ARG A 383 9.81 -2.62 -10.41
N LEU A 384 8.98 -3.67 -10.45
CA LEU A 384 8.19 -4.08 -11.59
C LEU A 384 6.77 -3.58 -11.43
N GLY A 385 6.37 -2.68 -12.31
CA GLY A 385 5.03 -2.10 -12.27
C GLY A 385 3.95 -3.10 -12.66
N VAL A 386 2.89 -3.13 -11.87
CA VAL A 386 1.61 -3.77 -12.18
C VAL A 386 0.50 -2.74 -12.10
N ILE A 387 -0.51 -2.84 -12.97
CA ILE A 387 -1.56 -1.82 -13.09
C ILE A 387 -2.90 -2.39 -12.63
N TRP A 388 -3.61 -1.71 -11.73
CA TRP A 388 -4.91 -2.18 -11.23
C TRP A 388 -5.91 -2.42 -12.37
N SER A 389 -5.97 -1.53 -13.36
CA SER A 389 -6.84 -1.71 -14.54
C SER A 389 -6.52 -2.95 -15.38
N ALA A 390 -5.27 -3.43 -15.36
CA ALA A 390 -4.87 -4.65 -16.03
C ALA A 390 -5.24 -5.90 -15.22
N ILE A 391 -5.14 -5.82 -13.88
CA ILE A 391 -5.44 -6.94 -12.99
C ILE A 391 -6.95 -7.12 -12.82
N GLU A 392 -7.71 -6.04 -12.70
CA GLU A 392 -9.17 -6.03 -12.48
C GLU A 392 -9.89 -5.13 -13.50
N PRO A 393 -9.96 -5.54 -14.78
CA PRO A 393 -10.56 -4.73 -15.84
C PRO A 393 -12.07 -4.50 -15.68
N GLU A 394 -12.77 -5.41 -14.99
CA GLU A 394 -14.17 -5.25 -14.56
C GLU A 394 -14.28 -5.55 -13.06
N PRO A 395 -15.24 -4.95 -12.32
CA PRO A 395 -15.36 -5.15 -10.87
C PRO A 395 -15.45 -6.65 -10.51
N GLY A 396 -14.50 -7.16 -9.71
CA GLY A 396 -14.43 -8.55 -9.29
C GLY A 396 -14.03 -9.56 -10.36
N VAL A 397 -13.59 -9.12 -11.55
CA VAL A 397 -13.12 -9.98 -12.64
C VAL A 397 -11.61 -9.79 -12.80
N TYR A 398 -10.84 -10.82 -12.49
CA TYR A 398 -9.38 -10.75 -12.45
C TYR A 398 -8.73 -11.38 -13.70
N ASP A 399 -7.79 -10.67 -14.33
CA ASP A 399 -7.08 -11.14 -15.52
C ASP A 399 -5.89 -12.03 -15.14
N ALA A 400 -6.12 -13.35 -15.18
CA ALA A 400 -5.07 -14.34 -14.93
C ALA A 400 -3.96 -14.31 -15.99
N ALA A 401 -4.26 -13.97 -17.25
CA ALA A 401 -3.26 -13.95 -18.32
C ALA A 401 -2.29 -12.77 -18.15
N TYR A 402 -2.77 -11.64 -17.64
CA TYR A 402 -1.90 -10.53 -17.22
C TYR A 402 -0.93 -10.97 -16.11
N LEU A 403 -1.45 -11.61 -15.06
CA LEU A 403 -0.62 -12.11 -13.95
C LEU A 403 0.37 -13.21 -14.40
N ASP A 404 0.00 -14.04 -15.37
CA ASP A 404 0.90 -15.03 -16.00
C ASP A 404 2.07 -14.33 -16.72
N SER A 405 1.79 -13.22 -17.42
CA SER A 405 2.83 -12.41 -18.08
C SER A 405 3.79 -11.77 -17.08
N ILE A 406 3.26 -11.20 -15.99
CA ILE A 406 4.09 -10.63 -14.91
C ILE A 406 4.95 -11.72 -14.25
N GLU A 407 4.40 -12.91 -13.98
CA GLU A 407 5.21 -14.01 -13.45
C GLU A 407 6.31 -14.45 -14.42
N GLN A 408 6.06 -14.44 -15.73
CA GLN A 408 7.09 -14.74 -16.72
C GLN A 408 8.23 -13.72 -16.65
N THR A 409 7.95 -12.43 -16.50
CA THR A 409 8.98 -11.40 -16.31
C THR A 409 9.74 -11.60 -15.00
N VAL A 410 9.06 -11.93 -13.89
CA VAL A 410 9.71 -12.28 -12.61
C VAL A 410 10.66 -13.47 -12.79
N GLN A 411 10.25 -14.52 -13.51
CA GLN A 411 11.11 -15.68 -13.78
C GLN A 411 12.32 -15.32 -14.64
N THR A 412 12.15 -14.46 -15.65
CA THR A 412 13.25 -13.95 -16.47
C THR A 412 14.27 -13.21 -15.61
N LEU A 413 13.84 -12.30 -14.73
CA LEU A 413 14.71 -11.58 -13.80
C LEU A 413 15.43 -12.54 -12.83
N ALA A 414 14.69 -13.49 -12.25
CA ALA A 414 15.21 -14.45 -11.28
C ALA A 414 16.29 -15.36 -11.89
N ALA A 415 16.16 -15.74 -13.16
CA ALA A 415 17.17 -16.52 -13.88
C ALA A 415 18.55 -15.85 -13.93
N HIS A 416 18.58 -14.52 -13.76
CA HIS A 416 19.81 -13.69 -13.73
C HIS A 416 20.17 -13.20 -12.32
N GLY A 417 19.53 -13.71 -11.26
CA GLY A 417 19.85 -13.32 -9.89
C GLY A 417 19.22 -12.01 -9.44
N ILE A 418 18.19 -11.51 -10.14
CA ILE A 418 17.54 -10.23 -9.88
C ILE A 418 16.22 -10.47 -9.17
N HIS A 419 16.06 -9.87 -7.99
CA HIS A 419 14.81 -9.89 -7.23
C HIS A 419 13.77 -8.94 -7.83
N THR A 420 12.48 -9.19 -7.54
CA THR A 420 11.39 -8.30 -7.97
C THR A 420 10.63 -7.70 -6.79
N VAL A 421 10.41 -6.39 -6.80
CA VAL A 421 9.35 -5.73 -6.02
C VAL A 421 8.18 -5.50 -6.96
N LEU A 422 6.99 -6.02 -6.65
CA LEU A 422 5.78 -5.73 -7.44
C LEU A 422 5.16 -4.43 -6.92
N ASP A 423 5.05 -3.45 -7.80
CA ASP A 423 4.54 -2.12 -7.50
C ASP A 423 3.19 -1.89 -8.17
N MET A 424 2.14 -1.65 -7.37
CA MET A 424 0.83 -1.30 -7.92
C MET A 424 0.84 0.16 -8.37
N HIS A 425 1.31 0.35 -9.59
CA HIS A 425 1.66 1.63 -10.14
C HIS A 425 0.44 2.42 -10.57
N GLN A 426 0.50 3.73 -10.36
CA GLN A 426 -0.45 4.70 -10.85
C GLN A 426 0.24 6.05 -10.96
N ASP A 427 -0.11 6.80 -11.99
CA ASP A 427 0.05 8.24 -12.05
C ASP A 427 -1.27 8.87 -12.43
N ASN A 428 -1.53 10.02 -11.82
CA ASN A 428 -2.77 10.76 -12.03
C ASN A 428 -4.05 9.92 -11.81
N TYR A 429 -4.02 8.87 -10.98
CA TYR A 429 -5.10 7.93 -10.68
C TYR A 429 -5.55 7.03 -11.85
N SER A 430 -5.78 7.56 -13.05
CA SER A 430 -6.38 6.83 -14.16
C SER A 430 -6.12 7.51 -15.52
N GLU A 431 -6.30 6.74 -16.60
CA GLU A 431 -6.28 7.25 -17.98
C GLU A 431 -7.28 8.38 -18.23
N ALA A 432 -8.39 8.40 -17.49
CA ALA A 432 -9.39 9.48 -17.52
C ALA A 432 -8.78 10.87 -17.19
N PHE A 433 -7.63 10.89 -16.50
CA PHE A 433 -6.92 12.09 -16.09
C PHE A 433 -5.51 12.18 -16.71
N GLN A 434 -5.31 11.56 -17.88
CA GLN A 434 -4.04 11.55 -18.61
C GLN A 434 -2.89 10.89 -17.83
N GLY A 435 -3.20 9.85 -17.05
CA GLY A 435 -2.20 8.94 -16.48
C GLY A 435 -2.66 7.50 -16.62
N GLU A 436 -2.58 6.71 -15.56
CA GLU A 436 -2.82 5.27 -15.53
C GLU A 436 -3.03 4.76 -14.09
N GLY A 437 -3.34 3.48 -13.93
CA GLY A 437 -3.55 2.87 -12.61
C GLY A 437 -4.95 2.31 -12.47
N ALA A 438 -5.86 3.09 -11.91
CA ALA A 438 -7.22 2.67 -11.62
C ALA A 438 -8.06 2.49 -12.90
N PRO A 439 -8.87 1.41 -12.98
CA PRO A 439 -9.78 1.19 -14.10
C PRO A 439 -10.92 2.22 -14.14
N ASP A 440 -11.53 2.38 -15.31
CA ASP A 440 -12.66 3.30 -15.53
C ASP A 440 -13.81 3.07 -14.53
N TRP A 441 -14.14 1.80 -14.24
CA TRP A 441 -15.23 1.46 -13.31
C TRP A 441 -14.95 1.90 -11.87
N ALA A 442 -13.67 2.08 -11.51
CA ALA A 442 -13.21 2.57 -10.21
C ALA A 442 -12.97 4.10 -10.21
N THR A 443 -13.26 4.80 -11.31
CA THR A 443 -12.94 6.21 -11.48
C THR A 443 -14.19 7.07 -11.40
N GLN A 444 -14.45 7.60 -10.20
CA GLN A 444 -15.64 8.42 -9.92
C GLN A 444 -15.28 9.91 -9.92
N ASP A 445 -15.47 10.59 -11.05
CA ASP A 445 -15.10 11.99 -11.27
C ASP A 445 -16.07 13.04 -10.66
N GLY A 446 -17.22 12.59 -10.18
CA GLY A 446 -18.27 13.45 -9.63
C GLY A 446 -18.91 14.41 -10.65
N GLY A 447 -18.68 14.22 -11.95
CA GLY A 447 -19.07 15.16 -13.00
C GLY A 447 -18.40 16.54 -12.88
N LEU A 448 -17.27 16.62 -12.17
CA LEU A 448 -16.53 17.86 -11.95
C LEU A 448 -15.68 18.22 -13.19
N PRO A 449 -15.14 19.46 -13.27
CA PRO A 449 -14.25 19.83 -14.37
C PRO A 449 -13.02 18.92 -14.44
N ASN A 450 -12.77 18.38 -15.63
CA ASN A 450 -11.60 17.54 -15.95
C ASN A 450 -10.69 18.26 -16.97
N PRO A 451 -9.87 19.23 -16.54
CA PRO A 451 -8.91 19.89 -17.42
C PRO A 451 -7.76 18.94 -17.80
N SER A 452 -7.20 19.15 -18.99
CA SER A 452 -6.11 18.33 -19.52
C SER A 452 -4.74 18.99 -19.33
N ASN A 453 -4.31 19.19 -18.09
CA ASN A 453 -3.05 19.87 -17.76
C ASN A 453 -1.83 18.93 -17.68
N GLY A 454 -2.02 17.65 -18.00
CA GLY A 454 -0.97 16.63 -18.04
C GLY A 454 -0.36 16.29 -16.69
N PHE A 455 0.64 15.40 -16.70
CA PHE A 455 1.47 15.11 -15.55
C PHE A 455 2.58 16.17 -15.38
N PRO A 456 2.93 16.59 -14.15
CA PRO A 456 2.22 16.35 -12.88
C PRO A 456 1.10 17.39 -12.63
N GLY A 457 0.79 18.25 -13.60
CA GLY A 457 -0.12 19.40 -13.43
C GLY A 457 -1.54 19.04 -12.96
N ASN A 458 -2.08 17.91 -13.40
CA ASN A 458 -3.43 17.46 -13.05
C ASN A 458 -3.61 17.26 -11.54
N TYR A 459 -2.60 16.71 -10.84
CA TYR A 459 -2.63 16.59 -9.37
C TYR A 459 -2.96 17.91 -8.66
N PHE A 460 -2.54 19.05 -9.21
CA PHE A 460 -2.73 20.36 -8.57
C PHE A 460 -3.91 21.16 -9.12
N THR A 461 -4.55 20.69 -10.20
CA THR A 461 -5.48 21.54 -10.96
C THR A 461 -6.71 20.82 -11.49
N ASN A 462 -6.88 19.53 -11.21
CA ASN A 462 -7.98 18.72 -11.75
C ASN A 462 -9.00 18.31 -10.65
N PRO A 463 -10.12 19.04 -10.49
CA PRO A 463 -11.17 18.70 -9.53
C PRO A 463 -11.80 17.32 -9.71
N ALA A 464 -11.96 16.87 -10.96
CA ALA A 464 -12.48 15.54 -11.26
C ALA A 464 -11.57 14.43 -10.70
N GLN A 465 -10.26 14.58 -10.87
CA GLN A 465 -9.28 13.68 -10.30
C GLN A 465 -9.28 13.71 -8.76
N TRP A 466 -9.38 14.89 -8.14
CA TRP A 466 -9.48 14.98 -6.69
C TRP A 466 -10.69 14.24 -6.13
N ASN A 467 -11.83 14.32 -6.83
CA ASN A 467 -13.02 13.58 -6.43
C ASN A 467 -12.81 12.08 -6.57
N ALA A 468 -12.15 11.60 -7.63
CA ALA A 468 -11.86 10.17 -7.78
C ALA A 468 -11.03 9.63 -6.59
N TRP A 469 -9.98 10.36 -6.20
CA TRP A 469 -9.22 10.05 -4.99
C TRP A 469 -10.08 10.09 -3.73
N ASP A 470 -10.87 11.15 -3.53
CA ASP A 470 -11.73 11.28 -2.35
C ASP A 470 -12.73 10.10 -2.26
N MET A 471 -13.32 9.67 -3.39
CA MET A 471 -14.22 8.52 -3.43
C MET A 471 -13.51 7.20 -3.12
N PHE A 472 -12.27 7.03 -3.58
CA PHE A 472 -11.43 5.88 -3.23
C PHE A 472 -11.14 5.84 -1.72
N TRP A 473 -10.69 6.96 -1.15
CA TRP A 473 -10.40 7.09 0.28
C TRP A 473 -11.65 6.96 1.16
N ASP A 474 -12.82 7.30 0.62
CA ASP A 474 -14.11 7.14 1.30
C ASP A 474 -14.69 5.72 1.20
N ASN A 475 -13.97 4.80 0.53
CA ASN A 475 -14.43 3.46 0.19
C ASN A 475 -15.82 3.48 -0.47
N ALA A 476 -16.02 4.42 -1.40
CA ALA A 476 -17.28 4.60 -2.08
C ALA A 476 -17.72 3.32 -2.80
N SER A 477 -19.03 3.12 -2.95
CA SER A 477 -19.54 1.97 -3.69
C SER A 477 -19.15 2.04 -5.17
N ALA A 478 -18.54 0.97 -5.66
CA ALA A 478 -18.37 0.64 -7.06
C ALA A 478 -19.72 0.20 -7.69
N PRO A 479 -19.80 -0.03 -9.02
CA PRO A 479 -21.04 -0.40 -9.69
C PRO A 479 -21.71 -1.69 -9.17
N ASP A 480 -20.95 -2.61 -8.58
CA ASP A 480 -21.44 -3.85 -7.96
C ASP A 480 -21.86 -3.67 -6.49
N GLY A 481 -21.72 -2.47 -5.93
CA GLY A 481 -22.10 -2.11 -4.57
C GLY A 481 -21.03 -2.37 -3.51
N ARG A 482 -19.91 -3.02 -3.85
CA ARG A 482 -18.74 -3.15 -2.97
C ARG A 482 -17.92 -1.87 -2.98
N GLY A 483 -17.20 -1.57 -1.90
CA GLY A 483 -16.39 -0.37 -1.80
C GLY A 483 -15.13 -0.40 -2.70
N LEU A 484 -14.67 0.77 -3.15
CA LEU A 484 -13.47 0.89 -4.01
C LEU A 484 -12.19 0.39 -3.31
N SER A 485 -11.97 0.72 -2.03
CA SER A 485 -10.80 0.23 -1.29
C SER A 485 -10.94 -1.26 -0.95
N ASP A 486 -12.17 -1.76 -0.80
CA ASP A 486 -12.44 -3.19 -0.66
C ASP A 486 -12.05 -3.97 -1.93
N HIS A 487 -12.38 -3.45 -3.12
CA HIS A 487 -11.93 -4.03 -4.40
C HIS A 487 -10.41 -3.98 -4.55
N PHE A 488 -9.77 -2.86 -4.19
CA PHE A 488 -8.32 -2.75 -4.24
C PHE A 488 -7.62 -3.77 -3.33
N ALA A 489 -8.17 -4.01 -2.13
CA ALA A 489 -7.68 -5.05 -1.23
C ALA A 489 -7.89 -6.47 -1.79
N LEU A 490 -9.02 -6.74 -2.47
CA LEU A 490 -9.25 -8.02 -3.16
C LEU A 490 -8.30 -8.22 -4.34
N THR A 491 -8.04 -7.18 -5.14
CA THR A 491 -7.03 -7.20 -6.20
C THR A 491 -5.66 -7.58 -5.64
N TRP A 492 -5.24 -6.97 -4.53
CA TRP A 492 -4.01 -7.35 -3.85
C TRP A 492 -4.02 -8.78 -3.29
N GLN A 493 -5.18 -9.27 -2.83
CA GLN A 493 -5.31 -10.69 -2.45
C GLN A 493 -5.04 -11.61 -3.65
N GLN A 494 -5.51 -11.26 -4.86
CA GLN A 494 -5.23 -12.05 -6.06
C GLN A 494 -3.75 -12.05 -6.42
N VAL A 495 -3.11 -10.87 -6.42
CA VAL A 495 -1.67 -10.74 -6.65
C VAL A 495 -0.89 -11.57 -5.62
N ALA A 496 -1.17 -11.38 -4.33
CA ALA A 496 -0.50 -12.11 -3.27
C ALA A 496 -0.76 -13.62 -3.35
N ALA A 497 -1.96 -14.07 -3.69
CA ALA A 497 -2.26 -15.49 -3.88
C ALA A 497 -1.46 -16.10 -5.04
N ARG A 498 -1.29 -15.34 -6.13
CA ARG A 498 -0.48 -15.75 -7.30
C ARG A 498 0.99 -15.91 -6.94
N PHE A 499 1.55 -14.97 -6.19
CA PHE A 499 2.99 -14.90 -5.87
C PHE A 499 3.35 -15.49 -4.51
N SER A 500 2.37 -15.94 -3.71
CA SER A 500 2.59 -16.54 -2.39
C SER A 500 3.63 -17.66 -2.44
N GLY A 501 4.57 -17.57 -1.51
CA GLY A 501 5.71 -18.49 -1.39
C GLY A 501 6.81 -18.29 -2.43
N ASN A 502 6.67 -17.45 -3.46
CA ASN A 502 7.71 -17.21 -4.46
C ASN A 502 8.81 -16.28 -3.95
N THR A 503 9.99 -16.82 -3.67
CA THR A 503 11.14 -16.07 -3.15
C THR A 503 11.81 -15.14 -4.16
N ASP A 504 11.44 -15.24 -5.45
CA ASP A 504 11.90 -14.31 -6.48
C ASP A 504 11.25 -12.93 -6.32
N VAL A 505 10.04 -12.88 -5.73
CA VAL A 505 9.34 -11.64 -5.34
C VAL A 505 9.68 -11.31 -3.89
N VAL A 506 10.32 -10.17 -3.67
CA VAL A 506 10.81 -9.74 -2.35
C VAL A 506 9.96 -8.67 -1.71
N GLY A 507 9.00 -8.11 -2.45
CA GLY A 507 8.17 -7.02 -1.96
C GLY A 507 6.86 -6.86 -2.73
N TYR A 508 5.81 -6.47 -2.00
CA TYR A 508 4.57 -5.92 -2.54
C TYR A 508 4.46 -4.45 -2.13
N GLU A 509 4.57 -3.52 -3.07
CA GLU A 509 4.45 -2.09 -2.84
C GLU A 509 3.03 -1.62 -3.15
N ILE A 510 2.29 -1.30 -2.09
CA ILE A 510 0.82 -1.31 -2.10
C ILE A 510 0.21 -0.33 -3.10
N ILE A 511 0.78 0.86 -3.22
CA ILE A 511 0.29 1.90 -4.12
C ILE A 511 1.41 2.93 -4.36
N ASN A 512 1.69 3.18 -5.64
CA ASN A 512 2.62 4.22 -6.06
C ASN A 512 2.09 5.61 -5.70
N GLU A 513 2.91 6.44 -5.07
CA GLU A 513 2.70 7.87 -4.81
C GLU A 513 1.26 8.30 -4.42
N PRO A 514 0.70 7.80 -3.31
CA PRO A 514 -0.70 7.99 -2.95
C PRO A 514 -1.07 9.47 -2.76
N TRP A 515 -2.02 9.97 -3.56
CA TRP A 515 -2.42 11.37 -3.55
C TRP A 515 -3.57 11.67 -2.56
N PRO A 516 -3.51 12.75 -1.75
CA PRO A 516 -4.54 13.08 -0.77
C PRO A 516 -5.91 13.56 -1.30
N GLY A 517 -6.12 13.54 -2.62
CA GLY A 517 -7.33 14.08 -3.24
C GLY A 517 -7.50 15.57 -2.98
N SER A 518 -8.72 15.99 -2.60
CA SER A 518 -9.03 17.41 -2.34
C SER A 518 -8.30 17.98 -1.11
N GLN A 519 -7.67 17.13 -0.30
CA GLN A 519 -6.95 17.53 0.91
C GLN A 519 -5.47 17.84 0.69
N TRP A 520 -4.98 17.77 -0.55
CA TRP A 520 -3.56 17.90 -0.87
C TRP A 520 -2.90 19.15 -0.27
N LEU A 521 -3.59 20.31 -0.30
CA LEU A 521 -3.02 21.56 0.21
C LEU A 521 -2.83 21.50 1.73
N ARG A 522 -3.71 20.80 2.45
CA ARG A 522 -3.55 20.61 3.90
C ARG A 522 -2.38 19.67 4.20
N ALA A 523 -2.27 18.58 3.43
CA ALA A 523 -1.17 17.64 3.55
C ALA A 523 0.18 18.32 3.29
N ALA A 524 0.29 19.11 2.22
CA ALA A 524 1.49 19.89 1.88
C ALA A 524 1.88 20.92 2.96
N LEU A 525 0.90 21.42 3.73
CA LEU A 525 1.12 22.31 4.87
C LEU A 525 1.42 21.56 6.19
N GLY A 526 1.61 20.24 6.13
CA GLY A 526 2.00 19.39 7.26
C GLY A 526 0.85 18.84 8.09
N ASN A 527 -0.38 18.79 7.54
CA ASN A 527 -1.49 18.11 8.21
C ASN A 527 -1.41 16.59 8.04
N ASP A 528 -1.42 15.84 9.15
CA ASP A 528 -1.27 14.38 9.14
C ASP A 528 -2.57 13.58 8.97
N PHE A 529 -3.70 14.23 8.72
CA PHE A 529 -4.99 13.54 8.65
C PHE A 529 -4.97 12.45 7.57
N PHE A 530 -4.58 12.81 6.34
CA PHE A 530 -4.51 11.87 5.23
C PHE A 530 -3.63 10.67 5.58
N GLY A 531 -2.38 10.92 5.99
CA GLY A 531 -1.42 9.87 6.32
C GLY A 531 -1.91 8.92 7.40
N ARG A 532 -2.54 9.43 8.47
CA ARG A 532 -2.92 8.65 9.65
C ARG A 532 -4.33 8.05 9.59
N GLN A 533 -5.26 8.71 8.91
CA GLN A 533 -6.69 8.38 8.95
C GLN A 533 -7.25 7.92 7.60
N GLN A 534 -6.45 7.93 6.53
CA GLN A 534 -6.86 7.39 5.23
C GLN A 534 -5.80 6.42 4.69
N LEU A 535 -4.56 6.87 4.55
CA LEU A 535 -3.49 6.07 3.95
C LEU A 535 -3.05 4.87 4.82
N THR A 536 -2.76 5.10 6.11
CA THR A 536 -2.39 3.99 7.02
C THR A 536 -3.52 2.95 7.20
N PRO A 537 -4.80 3.36 7.36
CA PRO A 537 -5.90 2.40 7.34
C PRO A 537 -6.01 1.58 6.05
N LEU A 538 -5.81 2.19 4.87
CA LEU A 538 -5.74 1.44 3.61
C LEU A 538 -4.60 0.41 3.66
N TYR A 539 -3.40 0.79 4.09
CA TYR A 539 -2.29 -0.16 4.21
C TYR A 539 -2.63 -1.34 5.11
N ASN A 540 -3.21 -1.09 6.30
CA ASN A 540 -3.60 -2.17 7.20
C ASN A 540 -4.69 -3.06 6.59
N GLN A 541 -5.61 -2.49 5.81
CA GLN A 541 -6.64 -3.26 5.10
C GLN A 541 -6.03 -4.15 4.01
N VAL A 542 -5.16 -3.60 3.16
CA VAL A 542 -4.49 -4.35 2.09
C VAL A 542 -3.54 -5.40 2.65
N ILE A 543 -2.81 -5.09 3.71
CA ILE A 543 -1.94 -6.04 4.44
C ILE A 543 -2.77 -7.20 4.97
N ALA A 544 -3.93 -6.95 5.58
CA ALA A 544 -4.80 -8.03 6.05
C ALA A 544 -5.25 -8.93 4.89
N ALA A 545 -5.47 -8.37 3.71
CA ALA A 545 -5.79 -9.13 2.50
C ALA A 545 -4.60 -9.95 1.99
N ILE A 546 -3.41 -9.35 1.88
CA ILE A 546 -2.16 -10.04 1.50
C ILE A 546 -1.88 -11.19 2.48
N ARG A 547 -1.91 -10.93 3.79
CA ARG A 547 -1.59 -11.91 4.84
C ARG A 547 -2.61 -13.04 4.96
N SER A 548 -3.81 -12.88 4.37
CA SER A 548 -4.76 -13.98 4.26
C SER A 548 -4.28 -15.08 3.30
N VAL A 549 -3.34 -14.79 2.40
CA VAL A 549 -2.87 -15.75 1.38
C VAL A 549 -1.34 -15.86 1.29
N ASP A 550 -0.60 -14.86 1.79
CA ASP A 550 0.85 -14.79 1.79
C ASP A 550 1.37 -14.30 3.16
N PRO A 551 1.78 -15.22 4.04
CA PRO A 551 2.22 -14.86 5.39
C PRO A 551 3.66 -14.31 5.45
N THR A 552 4.42 -14.32 4.35
CA THR A 552 5.88 -14.13 4.41
C THR A 552 6.43 -12.98 3.59
N THR A 553 5.86 -12.66 2.42
CA THR A 553 6.45 -11.65 1.53
C THR A 553 6.40 -10.26 2.17
N THR A 554 7.49 -9.50 2.06
CA THR A 554 7.59 -8.17 2.67
C THR A 554 6.62 -7.19 2.01
N VAL A 555 6.03 -6.28 2.80
CA VAL A 555 5.13 -5.25 2.27
C VAL A 555 5.79 -3.87 2.30
N TYR A 556 5.75 -3.17 1.19
CA TYR A 556 6.34 -1.85 1.00
C TYR A 556 5.22 -0.81 1.08
N VAL A 557 5.43 0.21 1.91
CA VAL A 557 4.46 1.28 2.16
C VAL A 557 5.09 2.64 1.87
N GLU A 558 4.39 3.45 1.10
CA GLU A 558 4.84 4.79 0.73
C GLU A 558 4.25 5.88 1.64
N PRO A 559 4.98 6.99 1.86
CA PRO A 559 4.37 8.22 2.35
C PRO A 559 3.39 8.79 1.30
N PRO A 560 2.65 9.87 1.63
CA PRO A 560 1.91 10.62 0.63
C PRO A 560 2.80 11.05 -0.55
N ASN A 561 2.18 11.21 -1.73
CA ASN A 561 2.83 11.61 -2.99
C ASN A 561 3.95 12.67 -2.78
N PRO A 562 5.11 12.56 -3.47
CA PRO A 562 6.24 13.50 -3.32
C PRO A 562 5.87 14.97 -3.44
N GLY A 563 4.93 15.30 -4.35
CA GLY A 563 4.42 16.66 -4.53
C GLY A 563 3.78 17.29 -3.29
N VAL A 564 3.41 16.49 -2.28
CA VAL A 564 2.91 16.96 -0.98
C VAL A 564 3.77 16.57 0.21
N SER A 565 4.59 15.51 0.13
CA SER A 565 5.38 15.02 1.28
C SER A 565 6.80 15.60 1.35
N GLU A 566 7.42 15.90 0.20
CA GLU A 566 8.80 16.38 0.17
C GLU A 566 8.96 17.75 0.84
N ILE A 567 8.02 18.66 0.62
CA ILE A 567 8.06 20.02 1.19
C ILE A 567 8.13 19.96 2.73
N PRO A 568 7.19 19.28 3.43
CA PRO A 568 7.32 18.99 4.85
C PRO A 568 8.68 18.38 5.24
N MET A 569 9.15 17.36 4.52
CA MET A 569 10.39 16.63 4.84
C MET A 569 11.63 17.51 4.72
N VAL A 570 11.71 18.37 3.69
CA VAL A 570 12.75 19.38 3.50
C VAL A 570 12.74 20.40 4.64
N LEU A 571 11.55 20.78 5.11
CA LEU A 571 11.35 21.61 6.31
C LEU A 571 11.57 20.86 7.64
N SER A 572 12.06 19.61 7.58
CA SER A 572 12.37 18.75 8.72
C SER A 572 11.15 18.32 9.55
N LEU A 573 9.95 18.33 8.94
CA LEU A 573 8.78 17.64 9.48
C LEU A 573 8.94 16.11 9.29
N HIS A 574 8.15 15.34 10.03
CA HIS A 574 8.18 13.89 9.97
C HIS A 574 7.45 13.37 8.73
N VAL A 575 7.78 12.14 8.33
CA VAL A 575 6.98 11.37 7.37
C VAL A 575 5.57 11.21 7.91
N SER A 576 4.58 11.66 7.14
CA SER A 576 3.17 11.68 7.52
C SER A 576 2.52 10.32 7.30
N LEU A 577 2.81 9.38 8.20
CA LEU A 577 2.20 8.05 8.26
C LEU A 577 1.91 7.66 9.72
N GLY A 578 0.83 6.90 9.92
CA GLY A 578 0.54 6.22 11.18
C GLY A 578 1.38 4.96 11.37
N PRO A 579 1.15 4.19 12.46
CA PRO A 579 1.73 2.87 12.61
C PRO A 579 1.03 1.86 11.69
N VAL A 580 1.83 1.12 10.92
CA VAL A 580 1.38 -0.02 10.10
C VAL A 580 1.39 -1.29 10.96
N ASP A 581 0.32 -2.08 10.88
CA ASP A 581 0.10 -3.28 11.72
C ASP A 581 0.64 -4.56 11.06
N ASP A 582 1.92 -4.54 10.71
CA ASP A 582 2.65 -5.71 10.22
C ASP A 582 4.14 -5.58 10.58
N PRO A 583 4.77 -6.64 11.11
CA PRO A 583 6.18 -6.60 11.49
C PRO A 583 7.14 -6.74 10.30
N ASN A 584 6.66 -7.11 9.11
CA ASN A 584 7.46 -7.35 7.92
C ASN A 584 7.17 -6.33 6.82
N THR A 585 7.48 -5.07 7.13
CA THR A 585 7.25 -3.92 6.24
C THR A 585 8.53 -3.16 5.95
N VAL A 586 8.57 -2.46 4.82
CA VAL A 586 9.63 -1.50 4.44
C VAL A 586 9.00 -0.16 4.12
N LEU A 587 9.58 0.94 4.64
CA LEU A 587 9.23 2.27 4.17
C LEU A 587 9.83 2.46 2.78
N SER A 588 8.97 2.47 1.78
CA SER A 588 9.29 2.91 0.43
C SER A 588 9.20 4.44 0.38
N TYR A 589 10.23 5.15 -0.06
CA TYR A 589 10.14 6.60 -0.24
C TYR A 589 10.77 7.01 -1.55
N HIS A 590 10.22 8.05 -2.18
CA HIS A 590 10.76 8.59 -3.42
C HIS A 590 11.65 9.79 -3.13
N GLY A 591 12.56 10.10 -4.04
CA GLY A 591 13.52 11.19 -3.98
C GLY A 591 13.53 11.97 -5.28
N TYR A 592 12.84 13.11 -5.33
CA TYR A 592 12.86 13.98 -6.48
C TYR A 592 13.34 15.37 -6.09
N CYS A 593 14.54 15.75 -6.52
CA CYS A 593 15.07 17.10 -6.28
C CYS A 593 14.32 18.25 -6.99
N GLY A 594 13.19 17.98 -7.66
CA GLY A 594 12.36 18.97 -8.37
C GLY A 594 13.10 19.75 -9.47
N GLY A 595 14.15 19.16 -10.05
CA GLY A 595 15.03 19.82 -11.03
C GLY A 595 15.92 20.93 -10.43
N LEU A 596 16.01 21.04 -9.11
CA LEU A 596 16.79 22.08 -8.43
C LEU A 596 18.23 21.61 -8.14
N THR A 597 19.01 21.38 -9.19
CA THR A 597 20.41 20.87 -9.11
C THR A 597 21.26 21.55 -8.02
N PRO A 598 21.30 22.90 -7.88
CA PRO A 598 22.18 23.56 -6.89
C PRO A 598 21.91 23.22 -5.42
N ILE A 599 20.70 22.75 -5.09
CA ILE A 599 20.32 22.39 -3.72
C ILE A 599 19.89 20.93 -3.60
N CYS A 600 20.03 20.13 -4.65
CA CYS A 600 19.59 18.74 -4.67
C CYS A 600 20.23 17.91 -3.55
N GLY A 601 21.55 18.04 -3.34
CA GLY A 601 22.22 17.36 -2.23
C GLY A 601 21.66 17.72 -0.84
N PHE A 602 21.13 18.94 -0.65
CA PHE A 602 20.44 19.31 0.59
C PHE A 602 19.06 18.63 0.69
N ILE A 603 18.30 18.60 -0.40
CA ILE A 603 16.96 17.97 -0.47
C ILE A 603 17.07 16.46 -0.22
N ALA A 604 17.88 15.75 -1.02
CA ALA A 604 18.11 14.31 -0.89
C ALA A 604 18.54 13.92 0.54
N ASN A 605 19.46 14.68 1.13
CA ASN A 605 19.89 14.46 2.50
C ASN A 605 18.75 14.65 3.53
N ARG A 606 17.87 15.64 3.35
CA ARG A 606 16.71 15.84 4.22
C ARG A 606 15.70 14.71 4.11
N MET A 607 15.43 14.27 2.90
CA MET A 607 14.48 13.20 2.63
C MET A 607 14.94 11.87 3.21
N GLY A 608 16.17 11.45 2.90
CA GLY A 608 16.76 10.25 3.51
C GLY A 608 16.82 10.33 5.04
N THR A 609 17.02 11.53 5.61
CA THR A 609 16.96 11.72 7.08
C THR A 609 15.56 11.49 7.62
N ALA A 610 14.53 12.02 6.97
CA ALA A 610 13.14 11.85 7.39
C ALA A 610 12.72 10.38 7.30
N ALA A 611 13.06 9.69 6.19
CA ALA A 611 12.84 8.26 5.99
C ALA A 611 13.53 7.41 7.06
N GLN A 612 14.85 7.60 7.27
CA GLN A 612 15.60 6.84 8.28
C GLN A 612 15.06 7.04 9.70
N ARG A 613 14.57 8.25 10.02
CA ARG A 613 13.96 8.54 11.33
C ARG A 613 12.62 7.83 11.50
N TYR A 614 11.82 7.74 10.45
CA TYR A 614 10.58 6.97 10.48
C TYR A 614 10.89 5.48 10.64
N ALA A 615 11.74 4.91 9.78
CA ALA A 615 12.23 3.54 9.84
C ALA A 615 12.70 3.14 11.25
N LYS A 616 13.57 3.93 11.87
CA LYS A 616 14.05 3.68 13.25
C LYS A 616 12.97 3.75 14.33
N ARG A 617 11.94 4.60 14.16
CA ARG A 617 10.84 4.71 15.13
C ARG A 617 9.87 3.53 15.04
N HIS A 618 9.78 2.91 13.88
CA HIS A 618 8.84 1.84 13.57
C HIS A 618 9.50 0.47 13.42
N ASP A 619 10.79 0.36 13.72
CA ASP A 619 11.58 -0.88 13.65
C ASP A 619 11.45 -1.60 12.29
N MET A 620 11.56 -0.81 11.21
CA MET A 620 11.48 -1.29 9.83
C MET A 620 12.62 -0.72 8.97
N PRO A 621 12.99 -1.35 7.84
CA PRO A 621 13.91 -0.78 6.88
C PRO A 621 13.30 0.40 6.10
N ALA A 622 14.15 1.14 5.38
CA ALA A 622 13.73 2.11 4.37
C ALA A 622 14.47 1.84 3.06
N LEU A 623 13.81 2.08 1.93
CA LEU A 623 14.37 1.95 0.58
C LEU A 623 13.97 3.17 -0.27
N LEU A 624 14.92 3.72 -1.03
CA LEU A 624 14.64 4.76 -2.03
C LEU A 624 14.15 4.08 -3.32
N THR A 625 12.86 3.80 -3.44
CA THR A 625 12.30 3.02 -4.57
C THR A 625 12.18 3.80 -5.87
N GLU A 626 12.28 5.12 -5.80
CA GLU A 626 12.20 5.97 -6.96
C GLU A 626 13.03 7.26 -6.76
N PHE A 627 13.83 7.59 -7.76
CA PHE A 627 14.55 8.86 -7.89
C PHE A 627 15.04 8.99 -9.34
N GLY A 628 15.51 10.17 -9.75
CA GLY A 628 15.96 10.39 -11.12
C GLY A 628 14.90 11.04 -12.00
N ALA A 629 14.40 10.34 -13.01
CA ALA A 629 13.59 10.89 -14.10
C ALA A 629 14.32 12.01 -14.90
N THR A 630 15.64 11.89 -15.06
CA THR A 630 16.50 12.91 -15.68
C THR A 630 17.77 12.32 -16.28
N ASP A 631 18.41 13.07 -17.18
CA ASP A 631 19.78 12.84 -17.67
C ASP A 631 20.82 13.71 -16.94
N ASP A 632 20.42 14.54 -15.97
CA ASP A 632 21.35 15.30 -15.12
C ASP A 632 22.04 14.37 -14.10
N LEU A 633 23.22 13.90 -14.47
CA LEU A 633 24.09 13.06 -13.65
C LEU A 633 24.41 13.67 -12.27
N THR A 634 24.34 14.99 -12.12
CA THR A 634 24.58 15.66 -10.83
C THR A 634 23.42 15.42 -9.86
N ILE A 635 22.18 15.44 -10.35
CA ILE A 635 20.98 15.13 -9.56
C ILE A 635 21.04 13.68 -9.11
N LEU A 636 21.25 12.75 -10.05
CA LEU A 636 21.37 11.32 -9.77
C LEU A 636 22.45 11.03 -8.71
N ALA A 637 23.63 11.63 -8.85
CA ALA A 637 24.72 11.46 -7.89
C ALA A 637 24.35 11.96 -6.48
N HIS A 638 23.61 13.07 -6.38
CA HIS A 638 23.17 13.61 -5.10
C HIS A 638 22.10 12.75 -4.42
N GLU A 639 21.15 12.20 -5.18
CA GLU A 639 20.11 11.31 -4.68
C GLU A 639 20.70 9.97 -4.21
N MET A 640 21.58 9.37 -5.02
CA MET A 640 22.36 8.18 -4.64
C MET A 640 23.15 8.41 -3.35
N ALA A 641 23.88 9.53 -3.24
CA ALA A 641 24.64 9.86 -2.04
C ALA A 641 23.73 10.01 -0.79
N GLY A 642 22.52 10.56 -0.97
CA GLY A 642 21.52 10.69 0.09
C GLY A 642 21.12 9.35 0.71
N ALA A 643 20.99 8.31 -0.11
CA ALA A 643 20.72 6.93 0.33
C ALA A 643 21.98 6.24 0.90
N GLN A 644 23.11 6.32 0.18
CA GLN A 644 24.38 5.70 0.55
C GLN A 644 24.89 6.15 1.93
N ASP A 645 24.84 7.46 2.22
CA ASP A 645 25.26 8.04 3.52
C ASP A 645 24.50 7.44 4.72
N ARG A 646 23.38 6.76 4.45
CA ARG A 646 22.50 6.13 5.43
C ARG A 646 22.45 4.62 5.32
N LEU A 647 23.28 4.03 4.44
CA LEU A 647 23.32 2.59 4.15
C LEU A 647 21.99 2.06 3.62
N LEU A 648 21.24 2.89 2.89
CA LEU A 648 19.99 2.51 2.25
C LEU A 648 20.26 2.07 0.81
N GLY A 649 19.49 1.09 0.32
CA GLY A 649 19.42 0.76 -1.09
C GLY A 649 18.59 1.78 -1.87
N TRP A 650 18.54 1.61 -3.19
CA TRP A 650 17.79 2.47 -4.08
C TRP A 650 17.37 1.75 -5.37
N ILE A 651 16.33 2.24 -6.03
CA ILE A 651 15.85 1.77 -7.32
C ILE A 651 15.59 3.02 -8.17
N GLU A 652 16.31 3.17 -9.28
CA GLU A 652 16.28 4.40 -10.09
C GLU A 652 15.14 4.39 -11.11
N TRP A 653 14.60 5.57 -11.41
CA TRP A 653 13.61 5.80 -12.46
C TRP A 653 14.30 6.38 -13.72
N ALA A 654 14.42 5.63 -14.82
CA ALA A 654 13.91 4.27 -15.04
C ALA A 654 14.72 3.46 -16.07
N TYR A 655 14.45 2.15 -16.16
CA TYR A 655 15.06 1.29 -17.17
C TYR A 655 14.78 1.81 -18.59
N SER A 656 13.52 2.09 -18.91
CA SER A 656 13.10 2.66 -20.19
C SER A 656 11.95 3.65 -20.03
N GLY A 657 11.84 4.61 -20.96
CA GLY A 657 10.68 5.49 -21.11
C GLY A 657 9.66 5.01 -22.15
N VAL A 658 9.88 3.83 -22.76
CA VAL A 658 8.94 3.27 -23.75
C VAL A 658 7.62 2.91 -23.08
N GLY A 659 6.56 3.58 -23.51
CA GLY A 659 5.22 3.36 -22.96
C GLY A 659 4.95 4.14 -21.67
N ASP A 660 5.86 5.00 -21.21
CA ASP A 660 5.57 5.98 -20.16
C ASP A 660 4.81 7.17 -20.78
N VAL A 661 3.60 7.41 -20.27
CA VAL A 661 2.71 8.52 -20.67
C VAL A 661 2.77 9.69 -19.69
N THR A 662 3.54 9.52 -18.63
CA THR A 662 3.82 10.43 -17.52
C THR A 662 5.35 10.58 -17.39
N GLY A 663 5.88 11.27 -16.37
CA GLY A 663 7.35 11.37 -16.23
C GLY A 663 8.06 12.20 -17.31
N SER A 664 9.28 11.77 -17.68
CA SER A 664 10.19 12.44 -18.64
C SER A 664 10.80 11.43 -19.64
N PRO A 665 9.97 10.77 -20.48
CA PRO A 665 10.35 9.60 -21.28
C PRO A 665 11.49 9.85 -22.28
N ASP A 666 11.73 11.11 -22.65
CA ASP A 666 12.82 11.46 -23.57
C ASP A 666 14.21 11.41 -22.91
N THR A 667 14.29 11.50 -21.57
CA THR A 667 15.56 11.65 -20.81
C THR A 667 15.74 10.69 -19.63
N GLU A 668 14.68 10.06 -19.12
CA GLU A 668 14.73 9.21 -17.92
C GLU A 668 15.35 7.83 -18.14
N TRP A 669 15.31 7.32 -19.37
CA TRP A 669 15.74 5.95 -19.69
C TRP A 669 17.24 5.70 -19.44
N LEU A 670 17.56 4.48 -18.99
CA LEU A 670 18.90 3.89 -19.06
C LEU A 670 19.10 3.15 -20.38
N VAL A 671 18.06 2.42 -20.82
CA VAL A 671 17.95 1.72 -22.09
C VAL A 671 16.79 2.30 -22.89
N ARG A 672 17.08 2.86 -24.06
CA ARG A 672 16.13 3.68 -24.81
C ARG A 672 14.95 2.87 -25.34
N ASP A 673 15.22 1.71 -25.93
CA ASP A 673 14.21 0.84 -26.52
C ASP A 673 14.50 -0.62 -26.13
N PRO A 674 13.69 -1.23 -25.23
CA PRO A 674 13.85 -2.63 -24.83
C PRO A 674 13.66 -3.63 -25.96
N ALA A 675 13.06 -3.24 -27.10
CA ALA A 675 12.96 -4.12 -28.26
C ALA A 675 14.29 -4.26 -29.04
N LEU A 676 15.31 -3.49 -28.67
CA LEU A 676 16.66 -3.54 -29.24
C LEU A 676 17.65 -4.04 -28.18
N PRO A 677 18.74 -4.73 -28.58
CA PRO A 677 19.76 -5.15 -27.64
C PRO A 677 20.27 -3.98 -26.78
N PRO A 678 20.46 -4.15 -25.46
CA PRO A 678 20.93 -3.10 -24.55
C PRO A 678 22.44 -2.87 -24.73
N ALA A 679 22.82 -2.30 -25.88
CA ALA A 679 24.19 -2.04 -26.26
C ALA A 679 24.31 -0.79 -27.16
N GLY A 680 25.52 -0.24 -27.24
CA GLY A 680 25.83 0.91 -28.09
C GLY A 680 24.96 2.12 -27.78
N ASP A 681 24.40 2.75 -28.82
CA ASP A 681 23.59 3.96 -28.71
C ASP A 681 22.22 3.73 -28.04
N ASN A 682 21.83 2.47 -27.80
CA ASN A 682 20.61 2.13 -27.06
C ASN A 682 20.79 2.28 -25.54
N VAL A 683 22.01 2.50 -25.04
CA VAL A 683 22.33 2.62 -23.62
C VAL A 683 22.91 3.99 -23.33
N ASP A 684 22.38 4.69 -22.32
CA ASP A 684 23.03 5.87 -21.78
C ASP A 684 24.26 5.44 -20.98
N SER A 685 25.40 5.43 -21.66
CA SER A 685 26.67 4.96 -21.09
C SER A 685 27.15 5.84 -19.92
N ALA A 686 26.79 7.12 -19.89
CA ALA A 686 27.21 8.04 -18.85
C ALA A 686 26.36 7.82 -17.58
N LYS A 687 25.05 7.66 -17.74
CA LYS A 687 24.14 7.26 -16.67
C LYS A 687 24.49 5.87 -16.14
N LEU A 688 24.75 4.90 -17.02
CA LEU A 688 25.19 3.55 -16.63
C LEU A 688 26.47 3.59 -15.79
N ALA A 689 27.48 4.36 -16.21
CA ALA A 689 28.73 4.47 -15.46
C ALA A 689 28.53 5.10 -14.07
N LEU A 690 27.54 5.97 -13.91
CA LEU A 690 27.18 6.55 -12.62
C LEU A 690 26.42 5.56 -11.73
N LEU A 691 25.46 4.81 -12.27
CA LEU A 691 24.60 3.89 -11.51
C LEU A 691 25.27 2.55 -11.17
N ALA A 692 26.07 2.00 -12.10
CA ALA A 692 26.73 0.69 -11.96
C ALA A 692 28.03 0.75 -11.14
N GLN A 693 27.95 1.31 -9.93
CA GLN A 693 29.08 1.41 -9.00
C GLN A 693 29.32 0.08 -8.29
N PRO A 694 30.56 -0.21 -7.83
CA PRO A 694 30.80 -1.34 -6.95
C PRO A 694 30.12 -1.11 -5.59
N TYR A 695 29.38 -2.10 -5.09
CA TYR A 695 28.67 -1.99 -3.81
C TYR A 695 28.49 -3.36 -3.14
N PRO A 696 28.33 -3.42 -1.80
CA PRO A 696 28.04 -4.66 -1.11
C PRO A 696 26.59 -5.10 -1.38
N GLN A 697 26.38 -6.26 -1.98
CA GLN A 697 25.04 -6.81 -2.22
C GLN A 697 24.52 -7.56 -0.99
N VAL A 698 25.35 -8.43 -0.42
CA VAL A 698 24.99 -9.30 0.71
C VAL A 698 26.12 -9.31 1.72
N ILE A 699 25.83 -9.03 3.00
CA ILE A 699 26.85 -8.85 4.04
C ILE A 699 26.61 -9.87 5.15
N SER A 700 27.62 -10.71 5.41
CA SER A 700 27.69 -11.59 6.59
C SER A 700 28.03 -10.77 7.85
N GLY A 701 27.16 -9.81 8.17
CA GLY A 701 27.39 -8.84 9.22
C GLY A 701 26.49 -7.61 9.15
N VAL A 702 26.67 -6.68 10.06
CA VAL A 702 26.02 -5.36 10.04
C VAL A 702 26.96 -4.32 9.43
N PRO A 703 26.60 -3.67 8.31
CA PRO A 703 27.42 -2.62 7.72
C PRO A 703 27.54 -1.42 8.66
N GLN A 704 28.74 -0.86 8.71
CA GLN A 704 29.07 0.33 9.51
C GLN A 704 29.25 1.55 8.61
N SER A 705 29.83 1.35 7.44
CA SER A 705 30.03 2.36 6.41
C SER A 705 30.33 1.68 5.08
N TRP A 706 29.88 2.26 3.98
CA TRP A 706 30.44 1.98 2.67
C TRP A 706 30.49 3.26 1.83
N SER A 707 31.40 3.31 0.87
CA SER A 707 31.48 4.41 -0.10
C SER A 707 32.16 3.98 -1.39
N PHE A 708 31.84 4.63 -2.49
CA PHE A 708 32.62 4.61 -3.73
C PHE A 708 32.98 6.03 -4.13
N THR A 709 34.26 6.37 -4.06
CA THR A 709 34.79 7.71 -4.36
C THR A 709 36.21 7.58 -4.91
N ASP A 710 36.59 8.43 -5.86
CA ASP A 710 37.95 8.45 -6.42
C ASP A 710 38.45 7.05 -6.86
N ASP A 711 37.60 6.32 -7.60
CA ASP A 711 37.92 4.98 -8.13
C ASP A 711 38.26 3.96 -7.03
N THR A 712 37.73 4.17 -5.82
CA THR A 712 37.95 3.32 -4.65
C THR A 712 36.65 3.06 -3.92
N MET A 713 36.29 1.78 -3.81
CA MET A 713 35.20 1.32 -2.95
C MET A 713 35.77 0.89 -1.60
N THR A 714 35.20 1.41 -0.51
CA THR A 714 35.53 0.98 0.86
C THR A 714 34.27 0.47 1.53
N LEU A 715 34.36 -0.70 2.16
CA LEU A 715 33.31 -1.29 2.97
C LEU A 715 33.86 -1.66 4.34
N ARG A 716 33.15 -1.28 5.40
CA ARG A 716 33.42 -1.75 6.76
C ARG A 716 32.15 -2.32 7.38
N TYR A 717 32.25 -3.51 7.94
CA TYR A 717 31.14 -4.16 8.63
C TYR A 717 31.60 -4.91 9.88
N SER A 718 30.67 -5.09 10.82
CA SER A 718 30.84 -5.93 12.00
C SER A 718 30.38 -7.36 11.66
N THR A 719 31.03 -8.39 12.19
CA THR A 719 30.60 -9.79 11.99
C THR A 719 29.35 -10.18 12.77
N ARG A 720 28.79 -9.29 13.61
CA ARG A 720 27.51 -9.50 14.30
C ARG A 720 26.35 -9.68 13.31
N LYS A 721 25.42 -10.56 13.66
CA LYS A 721 24.12 -10.69 13.00
C LYS A 721 23.22 -9.50 13.33
N ALA A 722 22.35 -9.12 12.38
CA ALA A 722 21.45 -7.98 12.52
C ALA A 722 20.41 -8.15 13.64
N ASP A 723 20.00 -9.39 13.90
CA ASP A 723 19.05 -9.78 14.96
C ASP A 723 19.66 -9.77 16.38
N GLY A 724 20.97 -9.53 16.50
CA GLY A 724 21.68 -9.54 17.77
C GLY A 724 21.93 -10.94 18.36
N THR A 725 21.65 -12.04 17.64
CA THR A 725 21.80 -13.42 18.15
C THR A 725 23.25 -13.89 18.24
N GLY A 726 24.21 -13.11 17.77
CA GLY A 726 25.64 -13.40 17.89
C GLY A 726 26.44 -12.88 16.70
N ASP A 727 27.56 -13.56 16.43
CA ASP A 727 28.40 -13.30 15.26
C ASP A 727 28.17 -14.38 14.18
N PHE A 728 28.34 -14.01 12.91
CA PHE A 728 28.53 -14.97 11.84
C PHE A 728 29.79 -15.82 12.10
N VAL A 729 29.73 -17.09 11.68
CA VAL A 729 30.86 -18.00 11.83
C VAL A 729 32.02 -17.58 10.92
N ALA A 730 33.24 -17.98 11.28
CA ALA A 730 34.38 -17.79 10.41
C ALA A 730 34.15 -18.48 9.06
N GLY A 731 34.54 -17.82 7.97
CA GLY A 731 34.32 -18.29 6.61
C GLY A 731 32.96 -17.90 6.01
N SER A 732 32.05 -17.30 6.78
CA SER A 732 30.82 -16.70 6.22
C SER A 732 31.17 -15.64 5.18
N GLN A 733 30.47 -15.65 4.05
CA GLN A 733 30.83 -14.88 2.86
C GLN A 733 30.01 -13.61 2.72
N THR A 734 30.67 -12.52 2.37
CA THR A 734 30.08 -11.25 1.93
C THR A 734 30.25 -11.13 0.42
N VAL A 735 29.19 -10.72 -0.28
CA VAL A 735 29.10 -10.59 -1.72
C VAL A 735 29.14 -9.10 -2.08
N ILE A 736 30.07 -8.73 -2.96
CA ILE A 736 30.26 -7.36 -3.46
C ILE A 736 30.16 -7.40 -4.99
N ALA A 737 29.24 -6.61 -5.56
CA ALA A 737 29.20 -6.40 -7.00
C ALA A 737 30.38 -5.50 -7.40
N VAL A 738 31.08 -5.88 -8.46
CA VAL A 738 32.19 -5.11 -9.05
C VAL A 738 31.99 -5.05 -10.56
N PRO A 739 31.04 -4.22 -11.06
CA PRO A 739 30.74 -4.12 -12.48
C PRO A 739 31.98 -3.75 -13.30
N GLN A 740 32.15 -4.35 -14.47
CA GLN A 740 33.34 -4.10 -15.30
C GLN A 740 33.46 -2.62 -15.71
N ILE A 741 32.33 -1.93 -15.90
CA ILE A 741 32.30 -0.51 -16.27
C ILE A 741 32.93 0.40 -15.21
N ALA A 742 32.87 0.02 -13.94
CA ALA A 742 33.50 0.77 -12.86
C ALA A 742 35.03 0.70 -12.90
N PHE A 743 35.60 -0.42 -13.36
CA PHE A 743 37.05 -0.67 -13.37
C PHE A 743 37.52 -1.29 -14.70
N LEU A 744 37.54 -0.49 -15.77
CA LEU A 744 37.86 -0.97 -17.13
C LEU A 744 39.23 -1.66 -17.25
N ALA A 745 40.21 -1.24 -16.44
CA ALA A 745 41.56 -1.82 -16.41
C ALA A 745 41.74 -2.91 -15.33
N GLY A 746 40.65 -3.33 -14.69
CA GLY A 746 40.63 -4.24 -13.54
C GLY A 746 40.82 -3.51 -12.21
N TYR A 747 40.74 -4.27 -11.13
CA TYR A 747 40.81 -3.76 -9.76
C TYR A 747 41.77 -4.58 -8.89
N SER A 748 42.18 -4.00 -7.77
CA SER A 748 42.92 -4.65 -6.69
C SER A 748 42.07 -4.64 -5.42
N VAL A 749 42.27 -5.64 -4.55
CA VAL A 749 41.51 -5.78 -3.30
C VAL A 749 42.46 -5.89 -2.11
N ALA A 750 42.22 -5.09 -1.08
CA ALA A 750 42.80 -5.26 0.24
C ALA A 750 41.70 -5.61 1.25
N VAL A 751 41.95 -6.61 2.09
CA VAL A 751 40.99 -7.07 3.10
C VAL A 751 41.68 -7.14 4.46
N THR A 752 41.03 -6.61 5.50
CA THR A 752 41.43 -6.80 6.90
C THR A 752 40.32 -7.54 7.64
N GLY A 753 40.68 -8.58 8.41
CA GLY A 753 39.70 -9.41 9.14
C GLY A 753 38.98 -10.44 8.26
N GLY A 754 39.43 -10.63 7.03
CA GLY A 754 38.92 -11.60 6.07
C GLY A 754 39.87 -11.76 4.88
N HIS A 755 39.46 -12.57 3.91
CA HIS A 755 40.23 -12.82 2.69
C HIS A 755 39.31 -13.02 1.47
N VAL A 756 39.85 -12.75 0.29
CA VAL A 756 39.16 -12.95 -0.99
C VAL A 756 39.06 -14.44 -1.30
N VAL A 757 37.88 -14.91 -1.70
CA VAL A 757 37.65 -16.31 -2.13
C VAL A 757 37.24 -16.44 -3.60
N SER A 758 36.82 -15.34 -4.24
CA SER A 758 36.56 -15.30 -5.68
C SER A 758 37.84 -15.27 -6.51
N ALA A 759 37.73 -15.57 -7.81
CA ALA A 759 38.85 -15.44 -8.74
C ALA A 759 39.29 -13.98 -8.92
N PRO A 760 40.56 -13.71 -9.27
CA PRO A 760 41.01 -12.36 -9.59
C PRO A 760 40.20 -11.72 -10.71
N GLY A 761 39.76 -10.47 -10.51
CA GLY A 761 38.99 -9.71 -11.52
C GLY A 761 37.54 -10.18 -11.70
N ALA A 762 37.01 -11.04 -10.83
CA ALA A 762 35.62 -11.48 -10.91
C ALA A 762 34.64 -10.28 -10.77
N PRO A 763 33.53 -10.25 -11.54
CA PRO A 763 32.50 -9.21 -11.39
C PRO A 763 31.71 -9.33 -10.09
N VAL A 764 31.80 -10.49 -9.43
CA VAL A 764 31.26 -10.74 -8.10
C VAL A 764 32.43 -11.09 -7.18
N LEU A 765 32.75 -10.18 -6.27
CA LEU A 765 33.81 -10.32 -5.28
C LEU A 765 33.25 -10.98 -4.02
N LEU A 766 33.85 -12.11 -3.63
CA LEU A 766 33.46 -12.85 -2.44
C LEU A 766 34.53 -12.69 -1.35
N ILE A 767 34.12 -12.24 -0.17
CA ILE A 767 34.98 -12.04 1.00
C ILE A 767 34.56 -12.97 2.12
N ALA A 768 35.44 -13.88 2.55
CA ALA A 768 35.22 -14.75 3.71
C ALA A 768 35.81 -14.11 4.97
N SER A 769 35.07 -14.14 6.09
CA SER A 769 35.56 -13.65 7.38
C SER A 769 36.65 -14.57 7.97
N ASP A 770 37.67 -13.98 8.59
CA ASP A 770 38.72 -14.74 9.27
C ASP A 770 38.27 -15.21 10.66
N ALA A 771 38.91 -16.28 11.16
CA ALA A 771 38.64 -16.78 12.50
C ALA A 771 38.92 -15.72 13.58
N GLY A 772 37.91 -15.44 14.41
CA GLY A 772 38.00 -14.46 15.50
C GLY A 772 37.85 -13.00 15.09
N ALA A 773 37.64 -12.70 13.79
CA ALA A 773 37.38 -11.35 13.33
C ALA A 773 36.08 -10.79 13.91
N LYS A 774 36.14 -9.55 14.41
CA LYS A 774 34.96 -8.79 14.91
C LYS A 774 34.48 -7.73 13.92
N SER A 775 35.35 -7.36 13.00
CA SER A 775 35.04 -6.46 11.90
C SER A 775 35.85 -6.87 10.69
N VAL A 776 35.29 -6.62 9.52
CA VAL A 776 35.97 -6.78 8.24
C VAL A 776 35.98 -5.42 7.54
N GLU A 777 37.11 -5.11 6.91
CA GLU A 777 37.29 -3.96 6.05
C GLU A 777 37.74 -4.44 4.68
N VAL A 778 37.07 -3.98 3.63
CA VAL A 778 37.36 -4.30 2.24
C VAL A 778 37.60 -3.00 1.50
N VAL A 779 38.72 -2.92 0.79
CA VAL A 779 39.07 -1.80 -0.08
C VAL A 779 39.27 -2.36 -1.48
N VAL A 780 38.48 -1.90 -2.44
CA VAL A 780 38.59 -2.23 -3.86
C VAL A 780 39.03 -0.97 -4.60
N THR A 781 40.18 -1.03 -5.27
CA THR A 781 40.77 0.13 -5.96
C THR A 781 41.03 -0.21 -7.43
N GLY A 782 40.62 0.68 -8.33
CA GLY A 782 40.89 0.54 -9.75
C GLY A 782 42.38 0.52 -10.07
N VAL A 783 42.78 -0.31 -11.03
CA VAL A 783 44.17 -0.39 -11.50
C VAL A 783 44.37 0.68 -12.57
N ALA A 784 45.39 1.54 -12.41
CA ALA A 784 45.71 2.53 -13.43
C ALA A 784 46.03 1.85 -14.77
N ALA A 785 45.38 2.30 -15.86
CA ALA A 785 45.69 1.84 -17.20
C ALA A 785 47.18 2.10 -17.51
N ARG A 786 47.95 1.03 -17.78
CA ARG A 786 49.34 1.20 -18.22
C ARG A 786 49.33 1.91 -19.57
N THR A 787 49.87 3.12 -19.62
CA THR A 787 50.16 3.80 -20.88
C THR A 787 51.11 2.90 -21.67
N PRO A 788 50.85 2.58 -22.96
CA PRO A 788 51.80 1.82 -23.76
C PRO A 788 53.14 2.54 -23.70
N ALA A 789 54.19 1.85 -23.26
CA ALA A 789 55.54 2.38 -23.29
C ALA A 789 55.83 2.83 -24.71
N GLY A 790 55.93 4.14 -24.92
CA GLY A 790 56.28 4.72 -26.20
C GLY A 790 57.53 4.02 -26.69
N THR A 791 57.48 3.47 -27.90
CA THR A 791 58.65 2.98 -28.62
C THR A 791 59.58 4.17 -28.80
N GLY A 792 60.50 4.34 -27.84
CA GLY A 792 61.63 5.25 -27.95
C GLY A 792 62.46 4.81 -29.13
N GLY A 793 62.25 5.48 -30.27
CA GLY A 793 63.12 5.37 -31.43
C GLY A 793 64.51 5.85 -31.06
N ASN A 794 65.41 4.89 -30.83
CA ASN A 794 66.83 5.13 -31.00
C ASN A 794 67.08 5.36 -32.49
N VAL A 795 67.26 6.61 -32.88
CA VAL A 795 68.01 6.95 -34.10
C VAL A 795 69.31 7.59 -33.64
N VAL A 796 70.36 6.77 -33.62
CA VAL A 796 71.75 7.19 -33.79
C VAL A 796 72.19 6.60 -35.13
N GLY A 797 72.57 7.45 -36.08
CA GLY A 797 73.00 7.08 -37.43
C GLY A 797 72.75 8.20 -38.40
#